data_AF-A0ABC9B8W6-F1
#
_entry.id   AF-A0ABC9B8W6-F1
#
_cell.length_a   1.000
_cell.length_b   1.000
_cell.length_c   1.000
_cell.angle_alpha   90.00
_cell.angle_beta   90.00
_cell.angle_gamma   90.00
#
_symmetry.space_group_name_H-M   'P 1'
#
loop_
_entity.id
_entity.type
_entity.pdbx_description
1 polymer ?
#
loop_
_entity_poly.entity_id
_entity_poly.type
_entity_poly.pdbx_seq_one_letter_code
_entity_poly.pdbx_strand_id
1 'polypeptide(L)'
;MSAEARDTMKKQQGLGDLTQLITKENSDLGVISVWGTGNLGRTSVIRKAYQDPEICQNFVCRGWIKLTYPFDPHKFLKSLVTQFYTNSCLQQGTSVDVVRLKKMEREVAKQGGIIEKFMEQVDGKRYLLVLENVCTMGEWDAIMACLPHRKSTNWIIIVSTEQREIASLCIGHSYQVLEIKQYSPEYPVCVFFKEGKETRRVMSSNNEMLEVEMNHRGGLTSNDRIPTSRKAVANSWMDQFSLVGRESQMNELRNYQTMARFNDWQVMSVWGIAGVGKSDLVRNLYYERMLQNDRMFDKYGWVHVSHPFNLTDFSRSLLLDFHSLSTEPVEMKDPIQECHRLLKEHRCLVVIDDLWSTEEWDLIQPALVSRHSKSVIIVITTEERMAVYCVDNEEVVFNVKGLESEASFGLFKKEVLKKSQMSPLMNSNSKELEQLILKCGRLPKVIVAVANFLAPKTVTCMESIKTLNYRFMHELESNPEFSNLRGLFSWMHSYFRACPDFLRPCIFYMSIFPGSQIIRRRRLVMRWVAEGYSRDTKDTTAEEKGEMLFSMLVNLSMIQPPTCRAMTHMRMVQCQVSAFFHEYIISRREEENIIFALEVFALKGRCLPTTQRTGRHLVIESSWDRDKIVFECIDFSRLRSLTVFGEWGSFFISKSMKVLRVVDLENATGVTDKDLEQMVKLLPRLKFLSLRGSTGICHLPSSLGELRQLETLDIWGTSIVTLPASITKLQKLQYMRAGTISLSKEPSTSCSSVSSLPNLCRSCQLVGVEVPAGIDKLTPLHTLGVVNGAVAGGKSTLKELKKITQLRKLGVSGVNKKNCKEFCAAISCHVRLESLSVWLSKGSQDCLDDISTSQEKPLQNLQSLKLYGLVEKVPAWIKDLPKLAKLDLHMTISERVDIIKVLGEIKELCVLRLCVKSLQDGDGKLDFCVWVNGIQQRCYLKVKILEIICSSKLNVSFGSEAMQNLELMTARCCSGSTLKFIELRNLSKLKLKEVRLIGPHDKALKDDMDKQLKEHPREPSLKVEEPCSS
;
A
#
# COMPACT_ATOMS: atom_id res chain seq x y z
N MET A 1 4.88 -17.93 -18.73
CA MET A 1 5.68 -18.19 -19.94
C MET A 1 6.22 -16.88 -20.46
N SER A 2 7.53 -16.71 -20.65
CA SER A 2 8.15 -15.49 -21.19
C SER A 2 8.20 -15.50 -22.72
N ALA A 3 8.20 -14.31 -23.33
CA ALA A 3 8.07 -14.09 -24.78
C ALA A 3 9.24 -14.66 -25.62
N GLU A 4 10.44 -14.81 -25.06
CA GLU A 4 11.60 -15.39 -25.77
C GLU A 4 11.38 -16.84 -26.21
N ALA A 5 10.56 -17.60 -25.47
CA ALA A 5 10.22 -18.97 -25.87
C ALA A 5 9.35 -18.98 -27.14
N ARG A 6 8.44 -18.01 -27.33
CA ARG A 6 7.53 -18.00 -28.49
C ARG A 6 8.24 -17.78 -29.82
N ASP A 7 9.35 -17.05 -29.83
CA ASP A 7 10.08 -16.75 -31.07
C ASP A 7 11.00 -17.90 -31.49
N THR A 8 11.51 -18.69 -30.55
CA THR A 8 12.16 -19.98 -30.87
C THR A 8 11.14 -21.07 -31.21
N MET A 9 9.93 -21.02 -30.63
CA MET A 9 8.85 -22.01 -30.85
C MET A 9 8.29 -22.05 -32.28
N LYS A 10 8.42 -20.98 -33.08
CA LYS A 10 7.94 -20.98 -34.48
C LYS A 10 8.81 -21.78 -35.44
N LYS A 11 9.98 -22.29 -35.02
CA LYS A 11 10.97 -22.88 -35.94
C LYS A 11 11.10 -24.41 -35.94
N GLN A 12 10.39 -25.16 -35.10
CA GLN A 12 10.51 -26.63 -35.09
C GLN A 12 9.18 -27.32 -34.79
N GLN A 13 8.47 -27.70 -35.85
CA GLN A 13 7.20 -28.44 -35.79
C GLN A 13 7.40 -29.94 -36.11
N GLY A 14 8.52 -30.54 -35.67
CA GLY A 14 8.94 -31.87 -36.11
C GLY A 14 9.57 -32.82 -35.09
N LEU A 15 9.78 -32.43 -33.82
CA LEU A 15 10.29 -33.34 -32.77
C LEU A 15 9.23 -33.45 -31.65
N GLY A 16 8.52 -34.57 -31.59
CA GLY A 16 7.29 -34.70 -30.80
C GLY A 16 7.42 -35.43 -29.45
N ASP A 17 8.59 -35.97 -29.11
CA ASP A 17 8.77 -36.76 -27.87
C ASP A 17 10.23 -36.74 -27.37
N LEU A 18 10.43 -36.85 -26.06
CA LEU A 18 11.77 -36.94 -25.42
C LEU A 18 12.55 -38.15 -25.94
N THR A 19 11.86 -39.24 -26.27
CA THR A 19 12.45 -40.44 -26.88
C THR A 19 13.15 -40.13 -28.20
N GLN A 20 12.51 -39.36 -29.09
CA GLN A 20 13.07 -38.99 -30.40
C GLN A 20 14.32 -38.10 -30.28
N LEU A 21 14.39 -37.30 -29.20
CA LEU A 21 15.55 -36.48 -28.93
C LEU A 21 16.75 -37.32 -28.47
N ILE A 22 16.50 -38.38 -27.70
CA ILE A 22 17.53 -39.30 -27.18
C ILE A 22 18.03 -40.26 -28.27
N THR A 23 17.17 -40.70 -29.20
CA THR A 23 17.51 -41.67 -30.25
C THR A 23 18.11 -41.05 -31.52
N LYS A 24 18.15 -39.71 -31.66
CA LYS A 24 18.69 -39.03 -32.84
C LYS A 24 20.18 -39.35 -33.05
N GLU A 25 20.49 -40.13 -34.08
CA GLU A 25 21.86 -40.42 -34.53
C GLU A 25 22.57 -39.11 -34.93
N ASN A 26 23.81 -38.91 -34.45
CA ASN A 26 24.66 -37.70 -34.59
C ASN A 26 24.37 -36.48 -33.70
N SER A 27 23.75 -36.66 -32.53
CA SER A 27 23.51 -35.54 -31.62
C SER A 27 24.49 -35.55 -30.43
N ASP A 28 25.38 -34.55 -30.39
CA ASP A 28 26.37 -34.32 -29.32
C ASP A 28 25.70 -33.70 -28.07
N LEU A 29 24.59 -34.31 -27.62
CA LEU A 29 23.63 -33.71 -26.69
C LEU A 29 24.17 -33.60 -25.27
N GLY A 30 24.96 -34.58 -24.80
CA GLY A 30 25.58 -34.62 -23.48
C GLY A 30 24.59 -34.57 -22.31
N VAL A 31 24.05 -33.39 -22.00
CA VAL A 31 23.12 -33.13 -20.90
C VAL A 31 21.78 -32.63 -21.43
N ILE A 32 20.69 -33.24 -20.95
CA ILE A 32 19.30 -32.86 -21.22
C ILE A 32 18.64 -32.50 -19.89
N SER A 33 18.17 -31.27 -19.71
CA SER A 33 17.47 -30.86 -18.48
C SER A 33 15.97 -30.78 -18.70
N VAL A 34 15.18 -31.42 -17.83
CA VAL A 34 13.72 -31.45 -17.86
C VAL A 34 13.16 -30.64 -16.69
N TRP A 35 12.44 -29.58 -17.01
CA TRP A 35 11.84 -28.64 -16.07
C TRP A 35 10.30 -28.67 -16.14
N GLY A 36 9.65 -28.47 -14.99
CA GLY A 36 8.20 -28.41 -14.86
C GLY A 36 7.78 -28.15 -13.41
N THR A 37 6.60 -27.56 -13.20
CA THR A 37 6.12 -27.08 -11.89
C THR A 37 5.47 -28.17 -11.00
N GLY A 38 5.62 -29.45 -11.36
CA GLY A 38 5.10 -30.58 -10.58
C GLY A 38 5.84 -31.91 -10.82
N ASN A 39 5.95 -32.74 -9.77
CA ASN A 39 6.71 -34.00 -9.81
C ASN A 39 6.12 -35.04 -10.78
N LEU A 40 4.80 -35.23 -10.80
CA LEU A 40 4.19 -36.31 -11.60
C LEU A 40 4.41 -36.16 -13.11
N GLY A 41 4.38 -34.94 -13.65
CA GLY A 41 4.54 -34.69 -15.08
C GLY A 41 5.95 -34.99 -15.60
N ARG A 42 6.98 -34.49 -14.89
CA ARG A 42 8.39 -34.67 -15.27
C ARG A 42 8.84 -36.12 -15.17
N THR A 43 8.56 -36.76 -14.03
CA THR A 43 8.92 -38.16 -13.79
C THR A 43 8.22 -39.09 -14.79
N SER A 44 6.98 -38.80 -15.18
CA SER A 44 6.25 -39.58 -16.20
C SER A 44 6.87 -39.47 -17.59
N VAL A 45 7.19 -38.26 -18.06
CA VAL A 45 7.83 -38.03 -19.37
C VAL A 45 9.20 -38.71 -19.44
N ILE A 46 10.02 -38.56 -18.39
CA ILE A 46 11.33 -39.21 -18.32
C ILE A 46 11.17 -40.74 -18.23
N ARG A 47 10.15 -41.24 -17.52
CA ARG A 47 9.89 -42.68 -17.38
C ARG A 47 9.51 -43.33 -18.69
N LYS A 48 8.65 -42.68 -19.47
CA LYS A 48 8.27 -43.14 -20.80
C LYS A 48 9.49 -43.28 -21.71
N ALA A 49 10.37 -42.27 -21.73
CA ALA A 49 11.60 -42.33 -22.52
C ALA A 49 12.59 -43.38 -21.98
N TYR A 50 12.79 -43.44 -20.66
CA TYR A 50 13.73 -44.39 -20.05
C TYR A 50 13.36 -45.86 -20.29
N GLN A 51 12.06 -46.16 -20.36
CA GLN A 51 11.53 -47.51 -20.57
C GLN A 51 11.31 -47.86 -22.06
N ASP A 52 11.59 -46.93 -22.97
CA ASP A 52 11.39 -47.14 -24.40
C ASP A 52 12.27 -48.29 -24.93
N PRO A 53 11.73 -49.25 -25.72
CA PRO A 53 12.49 -50.40 -26.20
C PRO A 53 13.75 -50.05 -27.01
N GLU A 54 13.73 -48.96 -27.78
CA GLU A 54 14.85 -48.51 -28.60
C GLU A 54 15.96 -47.91 -27.71
N ILE A 55 15.59 -47.10 -26.72
CA ILE A 55 16.52 -46.58 -25.70
C ILE A 55 17.07 -47.72 -24.84
N CYS A 56 16.25 -48.73 -24.53
CA CYS A 56 16.72 -49.93 -23.86
C CYS A 56 17.82 -50.59 -24.69
N GLN A 57 17.62 -50.83 -25.98
CA GLN A 57 18.60 -51.50 -26.84
C GLN A 57 19.88 -50.66 -27.05
N ASN A 58 19.76 -49.34 -27.19
CA ASN A 58 20.87 -48.44 -27.52
C ASN A 58 21.75 -48.04 -26.33
N PHE A 59 21.24 -48.14 -25.10
CA PHE A 59 21.97 -47.81 -23.88
C PHE A 59 22.04 -49.04 -22.97
N VAL A 60 23.16 -49.76 -23.04
CA VAL A 60 23.42 -50.98 -22.24
C VAL A 60 23.61 -50.62 -20.76
N CYS A 61 24.15 -49.44 -20.46
CA CYS A 61 24.34 -48.93 -19.10
C CYS A 61 23.30 -47.86 -18.80
N ARG A 62 22.28 -48.18 -17.98
CA ARG A 62 21.22 -47.23 -17.60
C ARG A 62 21.04 -47.15 -16.10
N GLY A 63 20.80 -45.95 -15.60
CA GLY A 63 20.57 -45.69 -14.19
C GLY A 63 19.58 -44.55 -13.98
N TRP A 64 18.74 -44.71 -12.96
CA TRP A 64 17.81 -43.70 -12.48
C TRP A 64 18.05 -43.48 -10.99
N ILE A 65 18.52 -42.29 -10.64
CA ILE A 65 18.86 -41.94 -9.27
C ILE A 65 18.06 -40.72 -8.84
N LYS A 66 17.28 -40.89 -7.78
CA LYS A 66 16.68 -39.79 -7.05
C LYS A 66 17.64 -39.30 -5.98
N LEU A 67 18.02 -38.02 -6.06
CA LEU A 67 18.96 -37.44 -5.11
C LEU A 67 18.30 -37.23 -3.74
N THR A 68 19.04 -37.56 -2.70
CA THR A 68 18.64 -37.36 -1.29
C THR A 68 19.49 -36.27 -0.68
N TYR A 69 18.89 -35.38 0.12
CA TYR A 69 19.60 -34.33 0.83
C TYR A 69 19.94 -34.74 2.28
N PRO A 70 21.17 -34.51 2.77
CA PRO A 70 22.34 -33.98 2.06
C PRO A 70 22.92 -34.99 1.05
N PHE A 71 23.53 -34.49 -0.03
CA PHE A 71 24.13 -35.32 -1.09
C PHE A 71 25.29 -36.17 -0.55
N ASP A 72 25.27 -37.48 -0.83
CA ASP A 72 26.29 -38.45 -0.43
C ASP A 72 26.88 -39.12 -1.69
N PRO A 73 28.10 -38.73 -2.12
CA PRO A 73 28.76 -39.26 -3.32
C PRO A 73 28.94 -40.79 -3.28
N HIS A 74 29.14 -41.39 -2.10
CA HIS A 74 29.34 -42.83 -1.97
C HIS A 74 28.05 -43.61 -2.18
N LYS A 75 26.93 -43.14 -1.61
CA LYS A 75 25.61 -43.72 -1.86
C LYS A 75 25.19 -43.56 -3.32
N PHE A 76 25.50 -42.39 -3.90
CA PHE A 76 25.25 -42.11 -5.31
C PHE A 76 25.99 -43.11 -6.22
N LEU A 77 27.31 -43.24 -6.08
CA LEU A 77 28.13 -44.15 -6.88
C LEU A 77 27.73 -45.62 -6.69
N LYS A 78 27.44 -46.03 -5.44
CA LYS A 78 26.97 -47.39 -5.16
C LYS A 78 25.66 -47.71 -5.88
N SER A 79 24.68 -46.80 -5.81
CA SER A 79 23.40 -46.95 -6.51
C SER A 79 23.60 -47.04 -8.02
N LEU A 80 24.49 -46.19 -8.57
CA LEU A 80 24.79 -46.14 -10.00
C LEU A 80 25.38 -47.45 -10.52
N VAL A 81 26.43 -47.96 -9.87
CA VAL A 81 27.11 -49.20 -10.26
C VAL A 81 26.15 -50.40 -10.17
N THR A 82 25.33 -50.49 -9.12
CA THR A 82 24.34 -51.56 -8.96
C THR A 82 23.30 -51.54 -10.09
N GLN A 83 22.80 -50.36 -10.48
CA GLN A 83 21.81 -50.24 -11.55
C GLN A 83 22.40 -50.56 -12.92
N PHE A 84 23.62 -50.10 -13.21
CA PHE A 84 24.29 -50.40 -14.48
C PHE A 84 24.54 -51.91 -14.64
N TYR A 85 24.98 -52.59 -13.57
CA TYR A 85 25.19 -54.04 -13.58
C TYR A 85 23.88 -54.80 -13.79
N THR A 86 22.83 -54.46 -13.01
CA THR A 86 21.53 -55.13 -13.08
C THR A 86 20.89 -55.00 -14.48
N ASN A 87 20.97 -53.82 -15.08
CA ASN A 87 20.41 -53.57 -16.41
C ASN A 87 21.21 -54.25 -17.54
N SER A 88 22.53 -54.42 -17.38
CA SER A 88 23.36 -55.15 -18.35
C SER A 88 23.08 -56.67 -18.37
N CYS A 89 22.85 -57.30 -17.20
CA CYS A 89 22.54 -58.73 -17.12
C CYS A 89 21.15 -59.07 -17.70
N LEU A 90 20.17 -58.19 -17.51
CA LEU A 90 18.81 -58.37 -18.02
C LEU A 90 18.75 -58.40 -19.56
N GLN A 91 19.70 -57.76 -20.25
CA GLN A 91 19.75 -57.75 -21.73
C GLN A 91 20.50 -58.93 -22.34
N GLN A 92 21.43 -59.55 -21.60
CA GLN A 92 22.21 -60.69 -22.06
C GLN A 92 21.54 -62.05 -21.76
N GLY A 93 20.28 -62.05 -21.28
CA GLY A 93 19.51 -63.27 -21.00
C GLY A 93 20.08 -64.14 -19.86
N THR A 94 21.00 -63.61 -19.06
CA THR A 94 21.67 -64.34 -17.98
C THR A 94 20.99 -64.08 -16.65
N SER A 95 20.72 -65.14 -15.87
CA SER A 95 20.16 -65.05 -14.52
C SER A 95 20.99 -64.10 -13.63
N VAL A 96 20.33 -63.17 -12.93
CA VAL A 96 20.97 -62.24 -11.99
C VAL A 96 21.52 -63.06 -10.82
N ASP A 97 22.82 -63.38 -10.87
CA ASP A 97 23.50 -64.15 -9.84
C ASP A 97 23.64 -63.30 -8.56
N VAL A 98 22.71 -63.47 -7.62
CA VAL A 98 22.61 -62.79 -6.33
C VAL A 98 23.90 -62.93 -5.50
N VAL A 99 24.68 -64.01 -5.73
CA VAL A 99 25.96 -64.24 -5.05
C VAL A 99 27.05 -63.30 -5.59
N ARG A 100 27.08 -63.05 -6.90
CA ARG A 100 28.00 -62.06 -7.52
C ARG A 100 27.64 -60.63 -7.12
N LEU A 101 26.35 -60.29 -7.05
CA LEU A 101 25.87 -58.98 -6.61
C LEU A 101 26.26 -58.69 -5.15
N LYS A 102 26.04 -59.64 -4.23
CA LYS A 102 26.46 -59.51 -2.83
C LYS A 102 27.98 -59.51 -2.64
N LYS A 103 28.75 -60.18 -3.51
CA LYS A 103 30.23 -60.11 -3.52
C LYS A 103 30.71 -58.74 -3.98
N MET A 104 30.08 -58.17 -5.01
CA MET A 104 30.34 -56.81 -5.49
C MET A 104 30.00 -55.76 -4.43
N GLU A 105 28.83 -55.84 -3.78
CA GLU A 105 28.42 -54.88 -2.73
C GLU A 105 29.37 -54.87 -1.53
N ARG A 106 29.99 -56.01 -1.19
CA ARG A 106 31.02 -56.10 -0.14
C ARG A 106 32.37 -55.55 -0.58
N GLU A 107 32.73 -55.67 -1.85
CA GLU A 107 33.97 -55.10 -2.39
C GLU A 107 33.87 -53.59 -2.67
N VAL A 108 32.69 -53.10 -3.06
CA VAL A 108 32.36 -51.66 -3.23
C VAL A 108 32.39 -50.92 -1.89
N ALA A 109 32.27 -51.60 -0.75
CA ALA A 109 32.41 -51.00 0.58
C ALA A 109 33.87 -50.65 0.97
N LYS A 110 34.88 -51.11 0.22
CA LYS A 110 36.28 -50.72 0.42
C LYS A 110 36.56 -49.43 -0.36
N GLN A 111 36.87 -48.34 0.36
CA GLN A 111 36.85 -46.94 -0.10
C GLN A 111 37.70 -46.58 -1.33
N GLY A 112 38.53 -47.47 -1.90
CA GLY A 112 39.49 -47.12 -2.96
C GLY A 112 39.15 -47.52 -4.40
N GLY A 113 38.23 -48.48 -4.64
CA GLY A 113 38.10 -49.14 -5.96
C GLY A 113 36.79 -48.91 -6.73
N ILE A 114 35.89 -48.05 -6.21
CA ILE A 114 34.54 -47.86 -6.79
C ILE A 114 34.61 -47.13 -8.14
N ILE A 115 35.46 -46.11 -8.25
CA ILE A 115 35.61 -45.30 -9.46
C ILE A 115 36.29 -46.13 -10.57
N GLU A 116 37.33 -46.90 -10.25
CA GLU A 116 38.00 -47.79 -11.23
C GLU A 116 37.05 -48.85 -11.80
N LYS A 117 36.27 -49.54 -10.95
CA LYS A 117 35.26 -50.50 -11.42
C LYS A 117 34.12 -49.82 -12.19
N PHE A 118 33.75 -48.60 -11.81
CA PHE A 118 32.79 -47.81 -12.58
C PHE A 118 33.35 -47.44 -13.96
N MET A 119 34.63 -47.08 -14.05
CA MET A 119 35.31 -46.83 -15.32
C MET A 119 35.33 -48.08 -16.20
N GLU A 120 35.70 -49.26 -15.66
CA GLU A 120 35.67 -50.54 -16.42
C GLU A 120 34.29 -50.89 -16.98
N GLN A 121 33.21 -50.55 -16.25
CA GLN A 121 31.84 -50.88 -16.70
C GLN A 121 31.35 -49.98 -17.83
N VAL A 122 31.79 -48.73 -17.83
CA VAL A 122 31.32 -47.67 -18.74
C VAL A 122 32.27 -47.49 -19.94
N ASP A 123 33.51 -47.98 -19.84
CA ASP A 123 34.51 -47.86 -20.90
C ASP A 123 34.01 -48.50 -22.21
N GLY A 124 34.09 -47.73 -23.30
CA GLY A 124 33.62 -48.12 -24.63
C GLY A 124 32.09 -48.27 -24.82
N LYS A 125 31.24 -48.05 -23.80
CA LYS A 125 29.77 -48.25 -23.89
C LYS A 125 28.97 -46.95 -23.83
N ARG A 126 27.79 -46.92 -24.47
CA ARG A 126 26.84 -45.81 -24.32
C ARG A 126 26.05 -45.92 -23.02
N TYR A 127 26.05 -44.86 -22.20
CA TYR A 127 25.29 -44.83 -20.95
C TYR A 127 24.26 -43.70 -20.87
N LEU A 128 23.14 -43.98 -20.22
CA LEU A 128 22.05 -43.05 -19.94
C LEU A 128 21.83 -42.95 -18.42
N LEU A 129 21.94 -41.75 -17.86
CA LEU A 129 21.76 -41.49 -16.44
C LEU A 129 20.65 -40.46 -16.20
N VAL A 130 19.61 -40.85 -15.46
CA VAL A 130 18.55 -39.95 -15.00
C VAL A 130 18.83 -39.51 -13.57
N LEU A 131 18.92 -38.20 -13.35
CA LEU A 131 19.09 -37.55 -12.05
C LEU A 131 17.80 -36.82 -11.69
N GLU A 132 17.08 -37.33 -10.69
CA GLU A 132 15.82 -36.75 -10.25
C GLU A 132 16.03 -35.85 -9.01
N ASN A 133 15.48 -34.64 -9.05
CA ASN A 133 15.52 -33.60 -8.02
C ASN A 133 16.91 -32.99 -7.77
N VAL A 134 17.59 -32.53 -8.82
CA VAL A 134 18.77 -31.65 -8.64
C VAL A 134 18.30 -30.27 -8.18
N CYS A 135 18.68 -29.85 -6.99
CA CYS A 135 18.18 -28.64 -6.33
C CYS A 135 19.20 -27.50 -6.30
N THR A 136 20.50 -27.80 -6.41
CA THR A 136 21.57 -26.79 -6.39
C THR A 136 22.67 -27.09 -7.41
N MET A 137 23.39 -26.06 -7.85
CA MET A 137 24.57 -26.26 -8.71
C MET A 137 25.73 -26.94 -7.97
N GLY A 138 25.83 -26.79 -6.65
CA GLY A 138 26.82 -27.51 -5.84
C GLY A 138 26.63 -29.03 -5.89
N GLU A 139 25.38 -29.51 -5.89
CA GLU A 139 25.06 -30.93 -6.12
C GLU A 139 25.45 -31.38 -7.53
N TRP A 140 25.12 -30.57 -8.53
CA TRP A 140 25.48 -30.85 -9.93
C TRP A 140 26.99 -30.95 -10.13
N ASP A 141 27.76 -30.00 -9.60
CA ASP A 141 29.22 -29.99 -9.71
C ASP A 141 29.84 -31.20 -8.99
N ALA A 142 29.33 -31.55 -7.81
CA ALA A 142 29.77 -32.73 -7.06
C ALA A 142 29.48 -34.05 -7.80
N ILE A 143 28.32 -34.15 -8.47
CA ILE A 143 27.97 -35.31 -9.31
C ILE A 143 28.88 -35.37 -10.53
N MET A 144 29.06 -34.24 -11.22
CA MET A 144 29.90 -34.16 -12.41
C MET A 144 31.38 -34.44 -12.12
N ALA A 145 31.85 -34.15 -10.89
CA ALA A 145 33.19 -34.53 -10.43
C ALA A 145 33.36 -36.05 -10.23
N CYS A 146 32.27 -36.79 -10.05
CA CYS A 146 32.27 -38.25 -9.83
C CYS A 146 32.18 -39.07 -11.14
N LEU A 147 31.94 -38.43 -12.30
CA LEU A 147 31.74 -39.10 -13.59
C LEU A 147 32.99 -39.02 -14.49
N PRO A 148 33.32 -40.05 -15.30
CA PRO A 148 34.54 -40.11 -16.11
C PRO A 148 34.60 -39.04 -17.23
N HIS A 149 35.83 -38.69 -17.63
CA HIS A 149 36.17 -37.50 -18.41
C HIS A 149 35.57 -37.38 -19.82
N ARG A 150 35.40 -36.12 -20.25
CA ARG A 150 34.47 -35.58 -21.25
C ARG A 150 34.90 -35.68 -22.74
N LYS A 151 35.63 -36.72 -23.16
CA LYS A 151 36.24 -36.74 -24.52
C LYS A 151 35.60 -37.66 -25.56
N SER A 152 34.58 -38.46 -25.22
CA SER A 152 33.83 -39.24 -26.22
C SER A 152 32.32 -39.04 -26.09
N THR A 153 31.65 -38.86 -27.23
CA THR A 153 30.22 -38.55 -27.45
C THR A 153 29.25 -39.68 -27.07
N ASN A 154 29.64 -40.55 -26.15
CA ASN A 154 28.95 -41.81 -25.85
C ASN A 154 28.08 -41.76 -24.58
N TRP A 155 27.57 -40.60 -24.16
CA TRP A 155 26.76 -40.52 -22.93
C TRP A 155 25.65 -39.47 -22.99
N ILE A 156 24.56 -39.74 -22.27
CA ILE A 156 23.44 -38.82 -22.07
C ILE A 156 23.07 -38.77 -20.58
N ILE A 157 23.03 -37.57 -19.99
CA ILE A 157 22.52 -37.34 -18.64
C ILE A 157 21.21 -36.55 -18.73
N ILE A 158 20.14 -37.07 -18.13
CA ILE A 158 18.85 -36.40 -18.00
C ILE A 158 18.73 -35.83 -16.59
N VAL A 159 18.63 -34.52 -16.46
CA VAL A 159 18.46 -33.82 -15.17
C VAL A 159 17.02 -33.39 -14.98
N SER A 160 16.37 -33.78 -13.89
CA SER A 160 15.05 -33.28 -13.50
C SER A 160 15.15 -32.30 -12.35
N THR A 161 14.58 -31.10 -12.51
CA THR A 161 14.59 -30.05 -11.49
C THR A 161 13.30 -29.22 -11.49
N GLU A 162 12.96 -28.64 -10.34
CA GLU A 162 11.84 -27.68 -10.21
C GLU A 162 12.26 -26.25 -10.55
N GLN A 163 13.56 -25.97 -10.52
CA GLN A 163 14.13 -24.65 -10.75
C GLN A 163 14.58 -24.52 -12.20
N ARG A 164 14.04 -23.53 -12.91
CA ARG A 164 14.35 -23.32 -14.34
C ARG A 164 15.81 -22.92 -14.53
N GLU A 165 16.33 -22.16 -13.56
CA GLU A 165 17.69 -21.65 -13.51
C GLU A 165 18.67 -22.82 -13.47
N ILE A 166 18.47 -23.77 -12.55
CA ILE A 166 19.26 -25.01 -12.48
C ILE A 166 19.17 -25.80 -13.79
N ALA A 167 17.98 -25.92 -14.38
CA ALA A 167 17.81 -26.64 -15.64
C ALA A 167 18.66 -26.04 -16.77
N SER A 168 18.70 -24.71 -16.88
CA SER A 168 19.53 -24.01 -17.88
C SER A 168 21.03 -24.08 -17.57
N LEU A 169 21.40 -23.99 -16.30
CA LEU A 169 22.81 -23.97 -15.86
C LEU A 169 23.50 -25.33 -16.02
N CYS A 170 22.78 -26.45 -15.85
CA CYS A 170 23.36 -27.79 -16.06
C CYS A 170 23.81 -28.05 -17.51
N ILE A 171 23.30 -27.30 -18.49
CA ILE A 171 23.62 -27.48 -19.92
C ILE A 171 24.70 -26.51 -20.40
N GLY A 172 24.75 -25.29 -19.86
CA GLY A 172 25.72 -24.25 -20.23
C GLY A 172 25.28 -23.34 -21.38
N HIS A 173 26.19 -22.49 -21.89
CA HIS A 173 25.90 -21.41 -22.83
C HIS A 173 25.71 -21.87 -24.30
N SER A 174 24.67 -22.66 -24.59
CA SER A 174 24.12 -22.90 -25.94
C SER A 174 23.01 -23.97 -25.89
N TYR A 175 21.81 -23.64 -25.42
CA TYR A 175 20.70 -24.60 -25.28
C TYR A 175 19.47 -24.22 -26.12
N GLN A 176 18.76 -25.23 -26.62
CA GLN A 176 17.43 -25.14 -27.19
C GLN A 176 16.38 -25.62 -26.19
N VAL A 177 15.13 -25.16 -26.34
CA VAL A 177 14.01 -25.52 -25.46
C VAL A 177 12.91 -26.18 -26.28
N LEU A 178 12.52 -27.39 -25.90
CA LEU A 178 11.40 -28.16 -26.45
C LEU A 178 10.29 -28.28 -25.41
N GLU A 179 9.06 -27.90 -25.74
CA GLU A 179 7.90 -28.07 -24.86
C GLU A 179 7.17 -29.39 -25.22
N ILE A 180 7.07 -30.32 -24.26
CA ILE A 180 6.37 -31.61 -24.46
C ILE A 180 4.95 -31.50 -23.89
N LYS A 181 3.95 -31.39 -24.76
CA LYS A 181 2.53 -31.19 -24.41
C LYS A 181 1.70 -32.47 -24.30
N GLN A 182 2.30 -33.63 -24.08
CA GLN A 182 1.58 -34.91 -24.22
C GLN A 182 0.65 -35.31 -23.06
N TYR A 183 0.82 -34.79 -21.84
CA TYR A 183 0.14 -35.39 -20.66
C TYR A 183 -0.83 -34.48 -19.89
N SER A 184 -0.76 -33.15 -20.02
CA SER A 184 -1.81 -32.22 -19.56
C SER A 184 -1.54 -30.79 -20.07
N PRO A 185 -2.56 -30.03 -20.53
CA PRO A 185 -2.42 -28.62 -20.89
C PRO A 185 -2.12 -27.69 -19.69
N GLU A 186 -2.19 -28.20 -18.45
CA GLU A 186 -2.11 -27.40 -17.21
C GLU A 186 -0.70 -27.32 -16.61
N TYR A 187 0.22 -28.23 -16.99
CA TYR A 187 1.60 -28.27 -16.49
C TYR A 187 2.59 -28.54 -17.62
N PRO A 188 3.03 -27.50 -18.37
CA PRO A 188 3.97 -27.70 -19.46
C PRO A 188 5.32 -28.19 -18.93
N VAL A 189 5.80 -29.30 -19.46
CA VAL A 189 7.15 -29.82 -19.22
C VAL A 189 8.04 -29.30 -20.35
N CYS A 190 9.09 -28.55 -20.00
CA CYS A 190 10.08 -28.08 -20.97
C CYS A 190 11.37 -28.89 -20.83
N VAL A 191 11.94 -29.23 -21.98
CA VAL A 191 13.21 -29.94 -22.10
C VAL A 191 14.23 -28.99 -22.70
N PHE A 192 15.37 -28.87 -22.04
CA PHE A 192 16.51 -28.06 -22.45
C PHE A 192 17.61 -29.01 -22.95
N PHE A 193 18.25 -28.72 -24.08
CA PHE A 193 19.32 -29.55 -24.66
C PHE A 193 20.28 -28.73 -25.53
N LYS A 194 21.47 -29.25 -25.81
CA LYS A 194 22.54 -28.52 -26.54
C LYS A 194 22.23 -28.35 -28.05
N GLU A 195 22.56 -27.18 -28.61
CA GLU A 195 22.37 -26.86 -30.04
C GLU A 195 23.37 -27.61 -30.94
N GLY A 196 22.88 -28.34 -31.95
CA GLY A 196 23.71 -29.07 -32.93
C GLY A 196 24.08 -28.22 -34.15
N LYS A 197 25.28 -28.42 -34.72
CA LYS A 197 25.69 -27.83 -36.02
C LYS A 197 24.94 -28.53 -37.17
N GLU A 198 23.75 -28.07 -37.54
CA GLU A 198 23.04 -28.54 -38.74
C GLU A 198 23.08 -27.47 -39.86
N THR A 199 23.78 -27.80 -40.95
CA THR A 199 23.73 -27.12 -42.24
C THR A 199 22.32 -27.29 -42.84
N ARG A 200 21.53 -26.22 -42.91
CA ARG A 200 20.18 -26.28 -43.48
C ARG A 200 20.22 -26.40 -45.02
N ARG A 201 19.83 -27.56 -45.54
CA ARG A 201 19.29 -27.69 -46.91
C ARG A 201 17.80 -27.34 -46.86
N VAL A 202 17.38 -26.34 -47.62
CA VAL A 202 15.96 -26.07 -47.89
C VAL A 202 15.72 -26.42 -49.36
N MET A 203 14.82 -27.37 -49.62
CA MET A 203 14.24 -27.53 -50.95
C MET A 203 13.07 -26.56 -51.08
N SER A 204 13.09 -25.72 -52.12
CA SER A 204 11.86 -25.13 -52.67
C SER A 204 11.60 -25.69 -54.05
N SER A 205 10.32 -25.81 -54.38
CA SER A 205 9.77 -26.14 -55.69
C SER A 205 10.15 -25.09 -56.73
N ASN A 206 11.34 -25.21 -57.28
CA ASN A 206 11.77 -24.92 -58.65
C ASN A 206 13.28 -25.18 -58.68
N ASN A 207 13.67 -26.05 -59.60
CA ASN A 207 14.91 -26.82 -59.55
C ASN A 207 16.14 -25.99 -60.02
N GLU A 208 16.51 -24.93 -59.31
CA GLU A 208 17.78 -24.21 -59.52
C GLU A 208 18.47 -23.79 -58.21
N MET A 209 19.77 -24.09 -58.14
CA MET A 209 20.71 -23.80 -57.04
C MET A 209 21.05 -22.30 -57.01
N LEU A 210 20.81 -21.62 -55.89
CA LEU A 210 21.38 -20.30 -55.62
C LEU A 210 22.00 -20.29 -54.22
N GLU A 211 23.33 -20.24 -54.17
CA GLU A 211 24.09 -19.87 -52.98
C GLU A 211 23.82 -18.39 -52.67
N VAL A 212 23.24 -18.10 -51.51
CA VAL A 212 23.17 -16.74 -50.97
C VAL A 212 24.15 -16.66 -49.80
N GLU A 213 25.37 -16.25 -50.09
CA GLU A 213 26.28 -15.70 -49.09
C GLU A 213 25.65 -14.41 -48.51
N MET A 214 25.23 -14.44 -47.25
CA MET A 214 24.98 -13.19 -46.52
C MET A 214 26.30 -12.58 -46.06
N ASN A 215 26.92 -11.85 -46.98
CA ASN A 215 27.84 -10.78 -46.66
C ASN A 215 27.11 -9.73 -45.79
N HIS A 216 27.39 -9.71 -44.49
CA HIS A 216 27.32 -8.49 -43.68
C HIS A 216 28.69 -8.25 -43.04
N ARG A 217 29.65 -7.92 -43.91
CA ARG A 217 30.80 -7.10 -43.55
C ARG A 217 30.36 -5.63 -43.72
N GLY A 218 29.60 -5.13 -42.75
CA GLY A 218 29.19 -3.73 -42.61
C GLY A 218 29.75 -3.19 -41.30
N GLY A 219 30.50 -2.09 -41.38
CA GLY A 219 31.45 -1.63 -40.37
C GLY A 219 30.92 -1.52 -38.94
N LEU A 220 31.78 -1.94 -38.00
CA LEU A 220 31.75 -1.52 -36.61
C LEU A 220 31.79 0.01 -36.52
N THR A 221 30.65 0.62 -36.26
CA THR A 221 30.61 1.86 -35.47
C THR A 221 30.39 1.48 -34.01
N SER A 222 31.51 1.34 -33.31
CA SER A 222 31.62 1.08 -31.88
C SER A 222 31.07 2.24 -31.05
N ASN A 223 29.75 2.26 -30.79
CA ASN A 223 29.19 3.22 -29.84
C ASN A 223 27.99 2.75 -28.98
N ASP A 224 27.45 1.54 -29.18
CA ASP A 224 26.40 1.00 -28.31
C ASP A 224 26.99 -0.05 -27.34
N ARG A 225 27.15 0.32 -26.05
CA ARG A 225 27.64 -0.58 -24.98
C ARG A 225 26.60 -1.63 -24.53
N ILE A 226 25.34 -1.49 -24.95
CA ILE A 226 24.21 -2.37 -24.57
C ILE A 226 23.81 -3.22 -25.79
N PRO A 227 23.80 -4.56 -25.69
CA PRO A 227 23.43 -5.44 -26.80
C PRO A 227 22.00 -5.24 -27.32
N THR A 228 21.82 -5.32 -28.65
CA THR A 228 20.54 -5.11 -29.35
C THR A 228 19.43 -6.07 -28.87
N SER A 229 19.77 -7.29 -28.46
CA SER A 229 18.82 -8.28 -27.94
C SER A 229 18.19 -7.86 -26.61
N ARG A 230 18.97 -7.28 -25.68
CA ARG A 230 18.44 -6.72 -24.42
C ARG A 230 17.51 -5.54 -24.69
N LYS A 231 17.85 -4.66 -25.64
CA LYS A 231 16.96 -3.58 -26.08
C LYS A 231 15.64 -4.13 -26.67
N ALA A 232 15.69 -5.24 -27.43
CA ALA A 232 14.49 -5.89 -27.96
C ALA A 232 13.59 -6.49 -26.85
N VAL A 233 14.17 -7.15 -25.85
CA VAL A 233 13.43 -7.67 -24.68
C VAL A 233 12.76 -6.54 -23.91
N ALA A 234 13.47 -5.42 -23.71
CA ALA A 234 12.91 -4.23 -23.08
C ALA A 234 11.74 -3.64 -23.87
N ASN A 235 11.88 -3.46 -25.18
CA ASN A 235 10.79 -2.97 -26.02
C ASN A 235 9.56 -3.88 -25.93
N SER A 236 9.76 -5.20 -26.06
CA SER A 236 8.67 -6.18 -25.95
C SER A 236 7.97 -6.12 -24.58
N TRP A 237 8.74 -5.96 -23.50
CA TRP A 237 8.17 -5.79 -22.16
C TRP A 237 7.34 -4.51 -22.05
N MET A 238 7.88 -3.38 -22.50
CA MET A 238 7.23 -2.06 -22.41
C MET A 238 5.90 -2.04 -23.18
N ASP A 239 5.84 -2.70 -24.34
CA ASP A 239 4.61 -2.84 -25.12
C ASP A 239 3.56 -3.70 -24.40
N GLN A 240 3.98 -4.84 -23.83
CA GLN A 240 3.09 -5.79 -23.19
C GLN A 240 2.55 -5.30 -21.82
N PHE A 241 3.40 -4.61 -21.04
CA PHE A 241 3.16 -4.25 -19.65
C PHE A 241 3.07 -2.73 -19.43
N SER A 242 2.45 -2.01 -20.37
CA SER A 242 2.21 -0.57 -20.24
C SER A 242 1.50 -0.23 -18.92
N LEU A 243 2.15 0.62 -18.13
CA LEU A 243 1.67 1.11 -16.84
C LEU A 243 0.34 1.86 -17.01
N VAL A 244 -0.60 1.65 -16.08
CA VAL A 244 -1.90 2.33 -16.08
C VAL A 244 -2.00 3.16 -14.81
N GLY A 245 -2.13 4.49 -14.95
CA GLY A 245 -2.40 5.39 -13.83
C GLY A 245 -1.27 5.48 -12.81
N ARG A 246 -0.01 5.34 -13.26
CA ARG A 246 1.20 5.42 -12.44
C ARG A 246 2.19 6.48 -12.93
N GLU A 247 1.76 7.39 -13.80
CA GLU A 247 2.59 8.41 -14.44
C GLU A 247 3.24 9.34 -13.39
N SER A 248 2.46 9.77 -12.40
CA SER A 248 2.98 10.57 -11.27
C SER A 248 4.03 9.81 -10.44
N GLN A 249 3.78 8.54 -10.11
CA GLN A 249 4.72 7.72 -9.35
C GLN A 249 6.00 7.44 -10.14
N MET A 250 5.90 7.24 -11.45
CA MET A 250 7.06 7.10 -12.33
C MET A 250 7.91 8.36 -12.36
N ASN A 251 7.29 9.54 -12.47
CA ASN A 251 8.02 10.82 -12.44
C ASN A 251 8.71 11.05 -11.10
N GLU A 252 8.07 10.72 -9.98
CA GLU A 252 8.72 10.77 -8.67
C GLU A 252 9.90 9.77 -8.59
N LEU A 253 9.72 8.52 -9.01
CA LEU A 253 10.78 7.50 -8.97
C LEU A 253 12.02 7.90 -9.79
N ARG A 254 11.83 8.56 -10.95
CA ARG A 254 12.95 9.14 -11.73
C ARG A 254 13.74 10.16 -10.94
N ASN A 255 13.04 11.04 -10.22
CA ASN A 255 13.68 12.08 -9.43
C ASN A 255 14.49 11.45 -8.29
N TYR A 256 13.98 10.42 -7.62
CA TYR A 256 14.69 9.70 -6.57
C TYR A 256 15.97 9.05 -7.09
N GLN A 257 15.88 8.34 -8.22
CA GLN A 257 17.04 7.73 -8.88
C GLN A 257 18.08 8.79 -9.31
N THR A 258 17.60 9.96 -9.72
CA THR A 258 18.46 11.09 -10.10
C THR A 258 19.17 11.68 -8.87
N MET A 259 18.44 11.88 -7.76
CA MET A 259 18.99 12.36 -6.49
C MET A 259 20.04 11.39 -5.92
N ALA A 260 19.75 10.09 -5.90
CA ALA A 260 20.68 9.06 -5.43
C ALA A 260 22.03 9.12 -6.17
N ARG A 261 22.00 9.44 -7.47
CA ARG A 261 23.22 9.56 -8.29
C ARG A 261 23.98 10.87 -8.06
N PHE A 262 23.29 12.00 -7.94
CA PHE A 262 23.95 13.31 -7.84
C PHE A 262 24.43 13.65 -6.42
N ASN A 263 23.85 13.02 -5.40
CA ASN A 263 24.24 13.22 -4.00
C ASN A 263 25.17 12.11 -3.47
N ASP A 264 25.71 11.26 -4.35
CA ASP A 264 26.61 10.14 -4.02
C ASP A 264 26.05 9.16 -2.96
N TRP A 265 24.72 9.00 -2.89
CA TRP A 265 24.06 8.09 -1.94
C TRP A 265 24.07 6.62 -2.38
N GLN A 266 24.31 6.35 -3.66
CA GLN A 266 24.44 5.04 -4.33
C GLN A 266 23.23 4.09 -4.23
N VAL A 267 22.52 4.03 -3.12
CA VAL A 267 21.39 3.13 -2.84
C VAL A 267 20.10 3.93 -2.72
N MET A 268 19.05 3.42 -3.36
CA MET A 268 17.68 3.86 -3.15
C MET A 268 16.79 2.66 -2.84
N SER A 269 15.75 2.85 -2.04
CA SER A 269 14.85 1.78 -1.65
C SER A 269 13.44 2.03 -2.15
N VAL A 270 12.78 0.97 -2.61
CA VAL A 270 11.40 0.95 -3.08
C VAL A 270 10.62 -0.05 -2.23
N TRP A 271 9.60 0.44 -1.53
CA TRP A 271 8.81 -0.40 -0.63
C TRP A 271 7.31 -0.27 -0.82
N GLY A 272 6.56 -1.18 -0.22
CA GLY A 272 5.10 -1.24 -0.30
C GLY A 272 4.57 -2.66 -0.16
N ILE A 273 3.29 -2.80 0.11
CA ILE A 273 2.63 -4.10 0.37
C ILE A 273 2.80 -5.09 -0.79
N ALA A 274 2.74 -6.39 -0.50
CA ALA A 274 2.83 -7.42 -1.53
C ALA A 274 1.70 -7.26 -2.57
N GLY A 275 2.03 -7.46 -3.85
CA GLY A 275 1.07 -7.32 -4.95
C GLY A 275 0.72 -5.89 -5.37
N VAL A 276 1.32 -4.85 -4.76
CA VAL A 276 1.11 -3.45 -5.16
C VAL A 276 1.76 -3.08 -6.49
N GLY A 277 2.67 -3.92 -7.01
CA GLY A 277 3.35 -3.71 -8.31
C GLY A 277 4.71 -3.02 -8.21
N LYS A 278 5.46 -3.20 -7.11
CA LYS A 278 6.80 -2.60 -6.93
C LYS A 278 7.76 -3.01 -8.03
N SER A 279 7.95 -4.31 -8.23
CA SER A 279 8.87 -4.87 -9.23
C SER A 279 8.48 -4.43 -10.64
N ASP A 280 7.19 -4.35 -10.97
CA ASP A 280 6.74 -3.87 -12.28
C ASP A 280 7.03 -2.38 -12.50
N LEU A 281 6.86 -1.55 -11.46
CA LEU A 281 7.19 -0.12 -11.51
C LEU A 281 8.70 0.10 -11.72
N VAL A 282 9.53 -0.58 -10.93
CA VAL A 282 11.00 -0.49 -11.05
C VAL A 282 11.48 -1.09 -12.37
N ARG A 283 10.84 -2.15 -12.86
CA ARG A 283 11.18 -2.76 -14.15
C ARG A 283 10.90 -1.84 -15.33
N ASN A 284 9.82 -1.06 -15.28
CA ASN A 284 9.58 -0.02 -16.27
C ASN A 284 10.69 1.04 -16.25
N LEU A 285 11.09 1.53 -15.07
CA LEU A 285 12.21 2.47 -14.96
C LEU A 285 13.50 1.86 -15.49
N TYR A 286 13.80 0.61 -15.12
CA TYR A 286 15.01 -0.11 -15.51
C TYR A 286 15.13 -0.22 -17.04
N TYR A 287 14.07 -0.69 -17.71
CA TYR A 287 14.06 -0.83 -19.17
C TYR A 287 14.05 0.52 -19.87
N GLU A 288 13.34 1.50 -19.35
CA GLU A 288 13.35 2.83 -19.95
C GLU A 288 14.75 3.46 -19.87
N ARG A 289 15.46 3.36 -18.74
CA ARG A 289 16.85 3.83 -18.64
C ARG A 289 17.77 3.08 -19.59
N MET A 290 17.53 1.79 -19.81
CA MET A 290 18.28 0.97 -20.76
C MET A 290 18.03 1.34 -22.23
N LEU A 291 16.81 1.78 -22.55
CA LEU A 291 16.42 2.21 -23.90
C LEU A 291 16.75 3.67 -24.19
N GLN A 292 16.89 4.51 -23.15
CA GLN A 292 17.30 5.90 -23.30
C GLN A 292 18.75 6.01 -23.80
N ASN A 293 18.95 6.82 -24.84
CA ASN A 293 20.27 7.08 -25.42
C ASN A 293 21.18 7.96 -24.56
N ASP A 294 20.72 8.39 -23.38
CA ASP A 294 21.34 9.43 -22.54
C ASP A 294 22.61 8.97 -21.78
N ARG A 295 23.22 7.85 -22.19
CA ARG A 295 24.48 7.28 -21.66
C ARG A 295 24.58 7.28 -20.13
N MET A 296 23.47 7.19 -19.39
CA MET A 296 23.48 7.34 -17.93
C MET A 296 24.18 6.19 -17.22
N PHE A 297 23.94 4.95 -17.69
CA PHE A 297 24.53 3.72 -17.17
C PHE A 297 25.10 2.89 -18.31
N ASP A 298 26.21 2.21 -18.03
CA ASP A 298 26.93 1.36 -18.97
C ASP A 298 26.61 -0.13 -18.77
N LYS A 299 26.17 -0.52 -17.57
CA LYS A 299 25.80 -1.90 -17.22
C LYS A 299 24.48 -1.95 -16.44
N TYR A 300 23.76 -3.05 -16.60
CA TYR A 300 22.43 -3.26 -16.04
C TYR A 300 22.38 -4.66 -15.44
N GLY A 301 21.98 -4.74 -14.17
CA GLY A 301 21.86 -5.99 -13.43
C GLY A 301 20.52 -6.06 -12.68
N TRP A 302 19.83 -7.18 -12.78
CA TRP A 302 18.64 -7.48 -11.98
C TRP A 302 18.82 -8.83 -11.28
N VAL A 303 18.65 -8.85 -9.96
CA VAL A 303 18.76 -10.08 -9.16
C VAL A 303 17.58 -10.20 -8.19
N HIS A 304 17.04 -11.40 -8.07
CA HIS A 304 16.05 -11.74 -7.05
C HIS A 304 16.77 -12.43 -5.89
N VAL A 305 16.48 -12.02 -4.65
CA VAL A 305 17.06 -12.65 -3.46
C VAL A 305 16.45 -14.04 -3.28
N SER A 306 17.28 -15.08 -3.25
CA SER A 306 16.86 -16.45 -3.01
C SER A 306 16.75 -16.73 -1.51
N HIS A 307 15.81 -17.60 -1.14
CA HIS A 307 15.59 -18.01 0.24
C HIS A 307 15.67 -19.55 0.34
N PRO A 308 16.57 -20.11 1.18
CA PRO A 308 17.48 -19.45 2.11
C PRO A 308 18.59 -18.63 1.42
N PHE A 309 19.00 -17.51 2.03
CA PHE A 309 19.96 -16.58 1.46
C PHE A 309 21.40 -17.12 1.41
N ASN A 310 22.08 -16.92 0.28
CA ASN A 310 23.51 -17.17 0.11
C ASN A 310 24.16 -16.08 -0.73
N LEU A 311 25.12 -15.36 -0.16
CA LEU A 311 25.80 -14.23 -0.82
C LEU A 311 26.56 -14.63 -2.09
N THR A 312 27.13 -15.84 -2.13
CA THR A 312 27.88 -16.32 -3.30
C THR A 312 26.94 -16.60 -4.46
N ASP A 313 25.80 -17.26 -4.20
CA ASP A 313 24.80 -17.55 -5.23
C ASP A 313 24.12 -16.27 -5.72
N PHE A 314 23.81 -15.35 -4.81
CA PHE A 314 23.32 -14.02 -5.13
C PHE A 314 24.29 -13.27 -6.09
N SER A 315 25.58 -13.22 -5.75
CA SER A 315 26.60 -12.59 -6.59
C SER A 315 26.74 -13.28 -7.95
N ARG A 316 26.64 -14.63 -8.00
CA ARG A 316 26.64 -15.37 -9.27
C ARG A 316 25.45 -14.98 -10.15
N SER A 317 24.24 -14.95 -9.59
CA SER A 317 23.04 -14.56 -10.32
C SER A 317 23.14 -13.13 -10.86
N LEU A 318 23.67 -12.21 -10.07
CA LEU A 318 23.89 -10.82 -10.50
C LEU A 318 24.92 -10.74 -11.63
N LEU A 319 26.04 -11.48 -11.54
CA LEU A 319 27.04 -11.54 -12.60
C LEU A 319 26.52 -12.16 -13.87
N LEU A 320 25.73 -13.23 -13.78
CA LEU A 320 25.08 -13.83 -14.95
C LEU A 320 24.20 -12.82 -15.69
N ASP A 321 23.48 -11.97 -14.95
CA ASP A 321 22.70 -10.91 -15.57
C ASP A 321 23.60 -9.81 -16.19
N PHE A 322 24.71 -9.42 -15.55
CA PHE A 322 25.67 -8.51 -16.16
C PHE A 322 26.34 -9.07 -17.43
N HIS A 323 26.58 -10.37 -17.47
CA HIS A 323 27.41 -11.06 -18.47
C HIS A 323 26.62 -11.87 -19.49
N SER A 324 25.30 -11.72 -19.59
CA SER A 324 24.40 -12.58 -20.37
C SER A 324 24.75 -12.74 -21.88
N LEU A 325 25.82 -12.11 -22.39
CA LEU A 325 26.33 -12.22 -23.77
C LEU A 325 27.88 -12.17 -23.90
N SER A 326 28.70 -12.43 -22.87
CA SER A 326 30.15 -12.61 -23.11
C SER A 326 30.42 -13.98 -23.74
N THR A 327 30.97 -14.00 -24.96
CA THR A 327 31.35 -15.22 -25.70
C THR A 327 32.54 -15.98 -25.11
N GLU A 328 33.17 -15.45 -24.05
CA GLU A 328 34.28 -16.10 -23.38
C GLU A 328 33.82 -16.72 -22.04
N PRO A 329 34.18 -17.99 -21.76
CA PRO A 329 33.95 -18.60 -20.46
C PRO A 329 34.81 -17.87 -19.43
N VAL A 330 34.18 -17.05 -18.59
CA VAL A 330 34.88 -16.44 -17.46
C VAL A 330 35.08 -17.52 -16.40
N GLU A 331 36.32 -17.97 -16.18
CA GLU A 331 36.69 -18.70 -14.97
C GLU A 331 36.46 -17.78 -13.76
N MET A 332 35.27 -17.83 -13.17
CA MET A 332 34.90 -17.00 -12.01
C MET A 332 35.64 -17.50 -10.76
N LYS A 333 36.76 -16.83 -10.43
CA LYS A 333 37.54 -17.11 -9.21
C LYS A 333 36.78 -16.81 -7.92
N ASP A 334 36.13 -15.65 -7.83
CA ASP A 334 35.27 -15.25 -6.70
C ASP A 334 34.13 -14.33 -7.20
N PRO A 335 32.87 -14.80 -7.18
CA PRO A 335 31.72 -14.00 -7.62
C PRO A 335 31.54 -12.69 -6.86
N ILE A 336 31.91 -12.64 -5.58
CA ILE A 336 31.68 -11.47 -4.72
C ILE A 336 32.66 -10.35 -5.11
N GLN A 337 33.94 -10.67 -5.24
CA GLN A 337 34.96 -9.70 -5.65
C GLN A 337 34.72 -9.17 -7.05
N GLU A 338 34.22 -10.00 -7.97
CA GLU A 338 33.95 -9.58 -9.33
C GLU A 338 32.74 -8.62 -9.41
N CYS A 339 31.66 -8.88 -8.66
CA CYS A 339 30.57 -7.90 -8.48
C CYS A 339 31.09 -6.55 -7.98
N HIS A 340 31.94 -6.58 -6.94
CA HIS A 340 32.52 -5.38 -6.35
C HIS A 340 33.37 -4.59 -7.38
N ARG A 341 34.20 -5.30 -8.15
CA ARG A 341 35.04 -4.72 -9.20
C ARG A 341 34.19 -4.06 -10.29
N LEU A 342 33.14 -4.73 -10.77
CA LEU A 342 32.24 -4.19 -11.79
C LEU A 342 31.55 -2.91 -11.33
N LEU A 343 31.01 -2.91 -10.12
CA LEU A 343 30.31 -1.75 -9.55
C LEU A 343 31.25 -0.57 -9.29
N LYS A 344 32.54 -0.82 -9.04
CA LYS A 344 33.55 0.23 -8.86
C LYS A 344 34.00 0.83 -10.19
N GLU A 345 34.20 0.02 -11.21
CA GLU A 345 34.77 0.46 -12.50
C GLU A 345 33.72 0.98 -13.49
N HIS A 346 32.47 0.53 -13.39
CA HIS A 346 31.40 0.87 -14.33
C HIS A 346 30.27 1.65 -13.66
N ARG A 347 29.48 2.35 -14.48
CA ARG A 347 28.22 2.96 -14.04
C ARG A 347 27.11 1.93 -14.21
N CYS A 348 26.78 1.24 -13.13
CA CYS A 348 25.76 0.19 -13.15
C CYS A 348 24.42 0.70 -12.63
N LEU A 349 23.33 0.21 -13.20
CA LEU A 349 22.02 0.22 -12.57
C LEU A 349 21.71 -1.20 -12.10
N VAL A 350 21.65 -1.41 -10.79
CA VAL A 350 21.36 -2.71 -10.18
C VAL A 350 20.02 -2.69 -9.48
N VAL A 351 19.21 -3.72 -9.68
CA VAL A 351 17.96 -3.93 -8.95
C VAL A 351 18.07 -5.20 -8.13
N ILE A 352 17.84 -5.08 -6.82
CA ILE A 352 17.77 -6.18 -5.86
C ILE A 352 16.30 -6.34 -5.48
N ASP A 353 15.67 -7.41 -5.98
CA ASP A 353 14.25 -7.68 -5.77
C ASP A 353 14.03 -8.68 -4.62
N ASP A 354 13.00 -8.41 -3.81
CA ASP A 354 12.50 -9.27 -2.73
C ASP A 354 13.45 -9.47 -1.51
N LEU A 355 14.04 -8.40 -0.98
CA LEU A 355 14.87 -8.44 0.23
C LEU A 355 14.01 -8.52 1.52
N TRP A 356 14.30 -9.49 2.40
CA TRP A 356 13.44 -9.83 3.56
C TRP A 356 14.02 -9.43 4.92
N SER A 357 15.34 -9.37 5.10
CA SER A 357 15.94 -9.14 6.43
C SER A 357 17.13 -8.17 6.44
N THR A 358 17.35 -7.52 7.58
CA THR A 358 18.49 -6.59 7.77
C THR A 358 19.82 -7.34 7.73
N GLU A 359 19.83 -8.58 8.20
CA GLU A 359 20.99 -9.46 8.20
C GLU A 359 21.44 -9.82 6.77
N GLU A 360 20.49 -10.01 5.83
CA GLU A 360 20.82 -10.17 4.41
C GLU A 360 21.47 -8.91 3.83
N TRP A 361 20.94 -7.73 4.16
CA TRP A 361 21.50 -6.46 3.69
C TRP A 361 22.91 -6.22 4.23
N ASP A 362 23.15 -6.50 5.51
CA ASP A 362 24.47 -6.35 6.15
C ASP A 362 25.54 -7.22 5.46
N LEU A 363 25.14 -8.32 4.82
CA LEU A 363 26.02 -9.17 4.01
C LEU A 363 26.18 -8.64 2.56
N ILE A 364 25.13 -8.09 1.97
CA ILE A 364 25.13 -7.56 0.58
C ILE A 364 25.87 -6.22 0.48
N GLN A 365 25.67 -5.34 1.46
CA GLN A 365 26.17 -3.96 1.44
C GLN A 365 27.69 -3.90 1.26
N PRO A 366 28.53 -4.62 2.04
CA PRO A 366 29.98 -4.61 1.85
C PRO A 366 30.42 -5.16 0.48
N ALA A 367 29.66 -6.08 -0.10
CA ALA A 367 29.96 -6.68 -1.40
C ALA A 367 29.71 -5.71 -2.56
N LEU A 368 28.60 -4.94 -2.52
CA LEU A 368 28.13 -4.15 -3.67
C LEU A 368 28.34 -2.63 -3.54
N VAL A 369 28.33 -2.08 -2.33
CA VAL A 369 28.33 -0.62 -2.09
C VAL A 369 29.77 -0.11 -1.98
N SER A 370 30.08 0.99 -2.67
CA SER A 370 31.40 1.62 -2.70
C SER A 370 31.28 3.14 -2.84
N ARG A 371 31.83 3.88 -1.86
CA ARG A 371 31.69 5.36 -1.72
C ARG A 371 32.14 6.21 -2.91
N HIS A 372 32.83 5.63 -3.88
CA HIS A 372 33.33 6.33 -5.07
C HIS A 372 32.68 5.85 -6.37
N SER A 373 31.65 5.02 -6.28
CA SER A 373 30.92 4.51 -7.43
C SER A 373 29.84 5.47 -7.89
N LYS A 374 29.71 5.64 -9.21
CA LYS A 374 28.57 6.33 -9.84
C LYS A 374 27.40 5.38 -10.16
N SER A 375 27.46 4.14 -9.68
CA SER A 375 26.39 3.16 -9.83
C SER A 375 25.19 3.51 -8.94
N VAL A 376 24.01 3.06 -9.35
CA VAL A 376 22.80 3.17 -8.54
C VAL A 376 22.25 1.77 -8.27
N ILE A 377 21.98 1.47 -7.01
CA ILE A 377 21.38 0.23 -6.54
C ILE A 377 19.95 0.55 -6.08
N ILE A 378 18.97 -0.16 -6.63
CA ILE A 378 17.57 -0.08 -6.24
C ILE A 378 17.20 -1.33 -5.46
N VAL A 379 16.90 -1.19 -4.18
CA VAL A 379 16.43 -2.29 -3.32
C VAL A 379 14.92 -2.30 -3.30
N ILE A 380 14.29 -3.44 -3.60
CA ILE A 380 12.84 -3.62 -3.51
C ILE A 380 12.52 -4.50 -2.31
N THR A 381 11.67 -4.00 -1.42
CA THR A 381 11.25 -4.74 -0.21
C THR A 381 9.77 -4.53 0.10
N THR A 382 9.19 -5.37 0.97
CA THR A 382 7.79 -5.22 1.41
C THR A 382 7.63 -4.36 2.65
N GLU A 383 8.71 -4.12 3.41
CA GLU A 383 8.66 -3.42 4.71
C GLU A 383 9.37 -2.06 4.69
N GLU A 384 8.74 -1.05 5.28
CA GLU A 384 9.32 0.30 5.41
C GLU A 384 10.62 0.30 6.22
N ARG A 385 10.68 -0.50 7.29
CA ARG A 385 11.86 -0.58 8.16
C ARG A 385 13.09 -1.05 7.39
N MET A 386 12.92 -2.09 6.57
CA MET A 386 13.95 -2.58 5.67
C MET A 386 14.36 -1.50 4.66
N ALA A 387 13.39 -0.80 4.08
CA ALA A 387 13.64 0.22 3.08
C ALA A 387 14.47 1.39 3.62
N VAL A 388 14.16 1.84 4.83
CA VAL A 388 14.89 2.90 5.55
C VAL A 388 16.28 2.42 5.96
N TYR A 389 16.41 1.16 6.41
CA TYR A 389 17.70 0.59 6.81
C TYR A 389 18.70 0.49 5.66
N CYS A 390 18.24 0.22 4.44
CA CYS A 390 19.14 0.02 3.29
C CYS A 390 19.76 1.31 2.72
N VAL A 391 19.36 2.50 3.18
CA VAL A 391 19.78 3.78 2.59
C VAL A 391 20.49 4.68 3.60
N ASP A 392 21.43 5.47 3.09
CA ASP A 392 22.13 6.49 3.90
C ASP A 392 21.24 7.71 4.21
N ASN A 393 20.20 7.95 3.41
CA ASN A 393 19.30 9.09 3.56
C ASN A 393 17.84 8.71 3.26
N GLU A 394 16.93 9.05 4.18
CA GLU A 394 15.48 8.77 4.04
C GLU A 394 14.84 9.46 2.82
N GLU A 395 15.47 10.49 2.25
CA GLU A 395 14.98 11.17 1.03
C GLU A 395 14.95 10.28 -0.21
N VAL A 396 15.65 9.13 -0.21
CA VAL A 396 15.63 8.14 -1.30
C VAL A 396 14.81 6.88 -1.00
N VAL A 397 13.93 6.94 0.00
CA VAL A 397 12.97 5.86 0.32
C VAL A 397 11.65 6.13 -0.40
N PHE A 398 11.37 5.35 -1.43
CA PHE A 398 10.16 5.49 -2.25
C PHE A 398 9.08 4.48 -1.85
N ASN A 399 7.90 4.97 -1.45
CA ASN A 399 6.74 4.13 -1.12
C ASN A 399 5.80 3.99 -2.32
N VAL A 400 5.67 2.78 -2.85
CA VAL A 400 4.72 2.42 -3.91
C VAL A 400 3.33 2.24 -3.33
N LYS A 401 2.44 3.15 -3.72
CA LYS A 401 1.04 3.13 -3.30
C LYS A 401 0.17 2.27 -4.22
N GLY A 402 -0.97 1.82 -3.68
CA GLY A 402 -2.05 1.22 -4.46
C GLY A 402 -2.56 2.17 -5.55
N LEU A 403 -3.14 1.59 -6.60
CA LEU A 403 -3.65 2.37 -7.74
C LEU A 403 -4.75 3.35 -7.32
N GLU A 404 -4.89 4.48 -8.01
CA GLU A 404 -6.09 5.32 -7.85
C GLU A 404 -7.38 4.55 -8.20
N SER A 405 -8.53 4.98 -7.66
CA SER A 405 -9.80 4.26 -7.92
C SER A 405 -10.05 4.18 -9.42
N GLU A 406 -9.95 5.29 -10.13
CA GLU A 406 -10.11 5.34 -11.59
C GLU A 406 -9.10 4.47 -12.33
N ALA A 407 -7.83 4.51 -11.92
CA ALA A 407 -6.78 3.67 -12.48
C ALA A 407 -7.01 2.17 -12.22
N SER A 408 -7.63 1.81 -11.10
CA SER A 408 -7.98 0.43 -10.75
C SER A 408 -9.05 -0.11 -11.70
N PHE A 409 -10.09 0.69 -11.98
CA PHE A 409 -11.10 0.35 -13.00
C PHE A 409 -10.50 0.30 -14.40
N GLY A 410 -9.65 1.28 -14.75
CA GLY A 410 -8.95 1.31 -16.03
C GLY A 410 -8.10 0.07 -16.27
N LEU A 411 -7.33 -0.36 -15.26
CA LEU A 411 -6.54 -1.58 -15.33
C LEU A 411 -7.42 -2.82 -15.48
N PHE A 412 -8.50 -2.92 -14.70
CA PHE A 412 -9.45 -4.03 -14.81
C PHE A 412 -10.01 -4.15 -16.24
N LYS A 413 -10.52 -3.04 -16.80
CA LYS A 413 -11.07 -3.01 -18.16
C LYS A 413 -10.03 -3.39 -19.21
N LYS A 414 -8.81 -2.86 -19.09
CA LYS A 414 -7.70 -3.17 -20.01
C LYS A 414 -7.36 -4.66 -20.03
N GLU A 415 -7.28 -5.30 -18.86
CA GLU A 415 -6.95 -6.72 -18.77
C GLU A 415 -8.10 -7.61 -19.29
N VAL A 416 -9.36 -7.23 -19.07
CA VAL A 416 -10.51 -7.92 -19.68
C VAL A 416 -10.43 -7.84 -21.20
N LEU A 417 -10.16 -6.65 -21.77
CA LEU A 417 -10.06 -6.44 -23.23
C LEU A 417 -8.94 -7.26 -23.89
N LYS A 418 -7.80 -7.41 -23.21
CA LYS A 418 -6.68 -8.23 -23.71
C LYS A 418 -7.08 -9.68 -23.95
N LYS A 419 -8.04 -10.21 -23.17
CA LYS A 419 -8.50 -11.59 -23.26
C LYS A 419 -9.81 -11.77 -24.02
N SER A 420 -10.72 -10.79 -24.00
CA SER A 420 -12.03 -10.87 -24.64
C SER A 420 -12.47 -9.49 -25.15
N GLN A 421 -12.38 -9.27 -26.46
CA GLN A 421 -12.72 -7.98 -27.09
C GLN A 421 -14.22 -7.64 -27.04
N MET A 422 -15.11 -8.62 -26.83
CA MET A 422 -16.57 -8.45 -26.82
C MET A 422 -17.21 -8.72 -25.45
N SER A 423 -16.49 -8.45 -24.35
CA SER A 423 -17.01 -8.71 -23.00
C SER A 423 -18.15 -7.74 -22.62
N PRO A 424 -19.28 -8.25 -22.06
CA PRO A 424 -20.37 -7.40 -21.55
C PRO A 424 -19.97 -6.50 -20.37
N LEU A 425 -18.80 -6.76 -19.76
CA LEU A 425 -18.24 -5.97 -18.66
C LEU A 425 -17.78 -4.56 -19.06
N MET A 426 -17.63 -4.28 -20.35
CA MET A 426 -17.16 -2.99 -20.83
C MET A 426 -18.18 -1.85 -20.65
N ASN A 427 -19.47 -2.19 -20.67
CA ASN A 427 -20.58 -1.24 -20.55
C ASN A 427 -21.34 -1.38 -19.22
N SER A 428 -20.95 -2.31 -18.36
CA SER A 428 -21.60 -2.56 -17.07
C SER A 428 -20.98 -1.68 -15.98
N ASN A 429 -21.61 -0.54 -15.68
CA ASN A 429 -21.37 0.20 -14.44
C ASN A 429 -22.27 -0.35 -13.31
N SER A 430 -22.22 -1.66 -13.08
CA SER A 430 -22.99 -2.29 -12.00
C SER A 430 -22.33 -2.02 -10.65
N LYS A 431 -23.15 -1.72 -9.62
CA LYS A 431 -22.68 -1.52 -8.25
C LYS A 431 -21.92 -2.73 -7.71
N GLU A 432 -22.29 -3.93 -8.15
CA GLU A 432 -21.63 -5.18 -7.78
C GLU A 432 -20.20 -5.26 -8.33
N LEU A 433 -19.97 -4.83 -9.57
CA LEU A 433 -18.63 -4.80 -10.14
C LEU A 433 -17.76 -3.76 -9.43
N GLU A 434 -18.32 -2.59 -9.12
CA GLU A 434 -17.61 -1.56 -8.36
C GLU A 434 -17.19 -2.07 -6.99
N GLN A 435 -18.09 -2.75 -6.27
CA GLN A 435 -17.79 -3.37 -4.99
C GLN A 435 -16.68 -4.43 -5.10
N LEU A 436 -16.70 -5.25 -6.14
CA LEU A 436 -15.68 -6.28 -6.35
C LEU A 436 -14.29 -5.67 -6.58
N ILE A 437 -14.20 -4.63 -7.42
CA ILE A 437 -12.94 -3.94 -7.70
C ILE A 437 -12.44 -3.21 -6.44
N LEU A 438 -13.35 -2.65 -5.63
CA LEU A 438 -13.00 -2.07 -4.33
C LEU A 438 -12.42 -3.13 -3.38
N LYS A 439 -13.01 -4.33 -3.30
CA LYS A 439 -12.50 -5.45 -2.47
C LYS A 439 -11.09 -5.91 -2.84
N CYS A 440 -10.69 -5.74 -4.10
CA CYS A 440 -9.32 -6.00 -4.54
C CYS A 440 -8.27 -5.08 -3.87
N GLY A 441 -8.70 -4.05 -3.13
CA GLY A 441 -7.85 -3.21 -2.29
C GLY A 441 -6.78 -2.45 -3.06
N ARG A 442 -7.05 -2.13 -4.33
CA ARG A 442 -6.17 -1.31 -5.18
C ARG A 442 -4.82 -1.98 -5.47
N LEU A 443 -4.78 -3.32 -5.33
CA LEU A 443 -3.63 -4.17 -5.64
C LEU A 443 -3.70 -4.62 -7.10
N PRO A 444 -2.80 -4.15 -8.00
CA PRO A 444 -2.78 -4.59 -9.38
C PRO A 444 -2.77 -6.11 -9.54
N LYS A 445 -2.00 -6.82 -8.70
CA LYS A 445 -1.89 -8.28 -8.77
C LYS A 445 -3.24 -8.98 -8.57
N VAL A 446 -4.07 -8.48 -7.64
CA VAL A 446 -5.40 -9.03 -7.37
C VAL A 446 -6.39 -8.60 -8.46
N ILE A 447 -6.36 -7.33 -8.87
CA ILE A 447 -7.22 -6.80 -9.94
C ILE A 447 -7.02 -7.59 -11.25
N VAL A 448 -5.77 -7.81 -11.65
CA VAL A 448 -5.42 -8.57 -12.86
C VAL A 448 -5.90 -10.02 -12.74
N ALA A 449 -5.75 -10.66 -11.58
CA ALA A 449 -6.22 -12.03 -11.37
C ALA A 449 -7.75 -12.13 -11.49
N VAL A 450 -8.49 -11.22 -10.84
CA VAL A 450 -9.96 -11.16 -10.92
C VAL A 450 -10.45 -10.83 -12.34
N ALA A 451 -9.81 -9.87 -13.02
CA ALA A 451 -10.10 -9.55 -14.41
C ALA A 451 -9.91 -10.77 -15.33
N ASN A 452 -8.80 -11.49 -15.13
CA ASN A 452 -8.47 -12.68 -15.91
C ASN A 452 -9.44 -13.85 -15.72
N PHE A 453 -10.02 -13.98 -14.52
CA PHE A 453 -11.04 -14.97 -14.19
C PHE A 453 -12.43 -14.62 -14.77
N LEU A 454 -12.77 -13.32 -14.80
CA LEU A 454 -14.06 -12.85 -15.31
C LEU A 454 -14.08 -12.68 -16.84
N ALA A 455 -12.94 -12.39 -17.47
CA ALA A 455 -12.84 -12.16 -18.91
C ALA A 455 -13.46 -13.24 -19.80
N PRO A 456 -13.30 -14.56 -19.54
CA PRO A 456 -13.93 -15.60 -20.36
C PRO A 456 -15.43 -15.79 -20.08
N LYS A 457 -15.98 -15.20 -19.01
CA LYS A 457 -17.36 -15.42 -18.58
C LYS A 457 -18.29 -14.40 -19.20
N THR A 458 -19.08 -14.81 -20.18
CA THR A 458 -20.07 -13.95 -20.87
C THR A 458 -21.44 -14.06 -20.21
N VAL A 459 -22.06 -15.25 -20.22
CA VAL A 459 -23.43 -15.47 -19.73
C VAL A 459 -23.51 -15.51 -18.20
N THR A 460 -22.58 -16.20 -17.54
CA THR A 460 -22.55 -16.38 -16.07
C THR A 460 -21.78 -15.26 -15.35
N CYS A 461 -21.49 -14.16 -16.03
CA CYS A 461 -20.59 -13.11 -15.56
C CYS A 461 -21.10 -12.46 -14.26
N MET A 462 -22.37 -12.01 -14.27
CA MET A 462 -22.98 -11.35 -13.10
C MET A 462 -23.16 -12.30 -11.93
N GLU A 463 -23.46 -13.57 -12.17
CA GLU A 463 -23.53 -14.59 -11.13
C GLU A 463 -22.15 -14.83 -10.51
N SER A 464 -21.12 -14.93 -11.35
CA SER A 464 -19.73 -15.06 -10.90
C SER A 464 -19.27 -13.85 -10.08
N ILE A 465 -19.67 -12.63 -10.47
CA ILE A 465 -19.41 -11.40 -9.69
C ILE A 465 -20.10 -11.48 -8.32
N LYS A 466 -21.37 -11.90 -8.28
CA LYS A 466 -22.12 -12.03 -7.01
C LYS A 466 -21.50 -13.08 -6.09
N THR A 467 -21.15 -14.25 -6.63
CA THR A 467 -20.48 -15.32 -5.88
C THR A 467 -19.12 -14.87 -5.35
N LEU A 468 -18.31 -14.23 -6.20
CA LEU A 468 -16.99 -13.72 -5.81
C LEU A 468 -17.11 -12.58 -4.78
N ASN A 469 -18.12 -11.71 -4.87
CA ASN A 469 -18.38 -10.71 -3.83
C ASN A 469 -18.80 -11.34 -2.50
N TYR A 470 -19.55 -12.45 -2.51
CA TYR A 470 -20.03 -13.11 -1.30
C TYR A 470 -18.91 -13.92 -0.60
N ARG A 471 -18.06 -14.63 -1.35
CA ARG A 471 -17.00 -15.51 -0.84
C ARG A 471 -15.60 -15.10 -1.29
N PHE A 472 -15.34 -13.79 -1.35
CA PHE A 472 -14.14 -13.22 -1.97
C PHE A 472 -12.83 -13.90 -1.55
N MET A 473 -12.51 -13.94 -0.26
CA MET A 473 -11.26 -14.55 0.22
C MET A 473 -11.20 -16.06 0.00
N HIS A 474 -12.29 -16.77 0.28
CA HIS A 474 -12.36 -18.21 0.09
C HIS A 474 -12.15 -18.61 -1.38
N GLU A 475 -12.77 -17.90 -2.33
CA GLU A 475 -12.58 -18.17 -3.76
C GLU A 475 -11.14 -17.90 -4.20
N LEU A 476 -10.53 -16.79 -3.76
CA LEU A 476 -9.15 -16.46 -4.15
C LEU A 476 -8.11 -17.45 -3.60
N GLU A 477 -8.39 -18.11 -2.48
CA GLU A 477 -7.47 -19.09 -1.85
C GLU A 477 -7.70 -20.52 -2.34
N SER A 478 -8.96 -20.92 -2.52
CA SER A 478 -9.33 -22.32 -2.82
C SER A 478 -9.41 -22.61 -4.32
N ASN A 479 -9.73 -21.62 -5.16
CA ASN A 479 -9.92 -21.87 -6.59
C ASN A 479 -8.56 -21.92 -7.33
N PRO A 480 -8.24 -23.02 -8.07
CA PRO A 480 -6.98 -23.17 -8.81
C PRO A 480 -6.70 -22.05 -9.83
N GLU A 481 -7.73 -21.39 -10.36
CA GLU A 481 -7.58 -20.26 -11.29
C GLU A 481 -6.85 -19.05 -10.66
N PHE A 482 -6.80 -18.97 -9.33
CA PHE A 482 -6.07 -17.95 -8.57
C PHE A 482 -4.74 -18.43 -7.99
N SER A 483 -4.17 -19.53 -8.51
CA SER A 483 -2.87 -20.07 -8.07
C SER A 483 -1.72 -19.05 -8.08
N ASN A 484 -1.77 -18.04 -8.95
CA ASN A 484 -0.82 -16.92 -8.99
C ASN A 484 -0.85 -16.00 -7.75
N LEU A 485 -1.89 -16.08 -6.92
CA LEU A 485 -2.03 -15.37 -5.65
C LEU A 485 -1.51 -16.17 -4.45
N ARG A 486 -1.11 -17.43 -4.59
CA ARG A 486 -0.62 -18.27 -3.47
C ARG A 486 0.53 -17.61 -2.69
N GLY A 487 1.47 -16.96 -3.39
CA GLY A 487 2.56 -16.22 -2.74
C GLY A 487 2.06 -14.99 -1.97
N LEU A 488 1.01 -14.31 -2.45
CA LEU A 488 0.39 -13.20 -1.74
C LEU A 488 -0.25 -13.69 -0.43
N PHE A 489 -1.00 -14.79 -0.46
CA PHE A 489 -1.61 -15.35 0.75
C PHE A 489 -0.57 -15.90 1.73
N SER A 490 0.50 -16.54 1.23
CA SER A 490 1.61 -16.98 2.07
C SER A 490 2.26 -15.80 2.80
N TRP A 491 2.50 -14.70 2.08
CA TRP A 491 2.97 -13.44 2.67
C TRP A 491 1.96 -12.91 3.70
N MET A 492 0.66 -12.86 3.40
CA MET A 492 -0.35 -12.39 4.35
C MET A 492 -0.39 -13.23 5.63
N HIS A 493 -0.32 -14.56 5.53
CA HIS A 493 -0.29 -15.43 6.69
C HIS A 493 0.93 -15.15 7.57
N SER A 494 2.12 -15.05 6.96
CA SER A 494 3.35 -14.69 7.66
C SER A 494 3.24 -13.30 8.32
N TYR A 495 2.74 -12.32 7.56
CA TYR A 495 2.59 -10.94 7.97
C TYR A 495 1.68 -10.78 9.20
N PHE A 496 0.53 -11.46 9.22
CA PHE A 496 -0.37 -11.44 10.38
C PHE A 496 0.18 -12.24 11.57
N ARG A 497 0.92 -13.34 11.33
CA ARG A 497 1.59 -14.09 12.41
C ARG A 497 2.70 -13.28 13.07
N ALA A 498 3.45 -12.50 12.30
CA ALA A 498 4.52 -11.63 12.78
C ALA A 498 3.99 -10.43 13.61
N CYS A 499 2.70 -10.10 13.50
CA CYS A 499 2.10 -9.00 14.27
C CYS A 499 2.08 -9.31 15.79
N PRO A 500 2.53 -8.37 16.64
CA PRO A 500 2.52 -8.56 18.10
C PRO A 500 1.11 -8.81 18.67
N ASP A 501 1.01 -9.67 19.69
CA ASP A 501 -0.27 -10.05 20.31
C ASP A 501 -1.08 -8.86 20.82
N PHE A 502 -0.41 -7.83 21.36
CA PHE A 502 -1.09 -6.64 21.87
C PHE A 502 -1.73 -5.79 20.76
N LEU A 503 -1.30 -5.94 19.51
CA LEU A 503 -1.83 -5.21 18.36
C LEU A 503 -3.02 -5.93 17.72
N ARG A 504 -3.10 -7.26 17.84
CA ARG A 504 -4.16 -8.09 17.25
C ARG A 504 -5.57 -7.59 17.58
N PRO A 505 -5.91 -7.20 18.82
CA PRO A 505 -7.24 -6.68 19.11
C PRO A 505 -7.61 -5.45 18.28
N CYS A 506 -6.66 -4.55 18.04
CA CYS A 506 -6.88 -3.36 17.21
C CYS A 506 -7.01 -3.72 15.72
N ILE A 507 -6.27 -4.73 15.24
CA ILE A 507 -6.38 -5.25 13.87
C ILE A 507 -7.80 -5.78 13.61
N PHE A 508 -8.27 -6.72 14.44
CA PHE A 508 -9.60 -7.30 14.25
C PHE A 508 -10.72 -6.29 14.50
N TYR A 509 -10.52 -5.28 15.35
CA TYR A 509 -11.49 -4.20 15.56
C TYR A 509 -11.80 -3.40 14.29
N MET A 510 -10.86 -3.31 13.34
CA MET A 510 -11.08 -2.59 12.08
C MET A 510 -12.22 -3.18 11.26
N SER A 511 -12.51 -4.47 11.41
CA SER A 511 -13.58 -5.17 10.69
C SER A 511 -15.00 -4.78 11.13
N ILE A 512 -15.13 -3.91 12.14
CA ILE A 512 -16.40 -3.29 12.52
C ILE A 512 -16.85 -2.26 11.48
N PHE A 513 -15.91 -1.61 10.80
CA PHE A 513 -16.20 -0.56 9.84
C PHE A 513 -16.29 -1.15 8.44
N PRO A 514 -17.31 -0.81 7.63
CA PRO A 514 -17.38 -1.24 6.24
C PRO A 514 -16.07 -0.99 5.47
N GLY A 515 -15.73 -1.91 4.57
CA GLY A 515 -14.55 -1.80 3.72
C GLY A 515 -14.55 -0.48 2.95
N SER A 516 -13.41 0.21 2.93
CA SER A 516 -13.22 1.52 2.29
C SER A 516 -13.97 2.72 2.93
N GLN A 517 -14.59 2.58 4.10
CA GLN A 517 -15.16 3.75 4.79
C GLN A 517 -14.06 4.71 5.26
N ILE A 518 -14.31 6.03 5.14
CA ILE A 518 -13.48 7.05 5.76
C ILE A 518 -13.82 7.15 7.25
N ILE A 519 -12.84 6.82 8.09
CA ILE A 519 -12.95 6.78 9.54
C ILE A 519 -12.16 7.95 10.13
N ARG A 520 -12.71 8.61 11.16
CA ARG A 520 -11.95 9.61 11.92
C ARG A 520 -10.96 8.89 12.83
N ARG A 521 -9.67 9.23 12.78
CA ARG A 521 -8.64 8.64 13.66
C ARG A 521 -9.05 8.69 15.13
N ARG A 522 -9.58 9.84 15.58
CA ARG A 522 -10.05 10.02 16.97
C ARG A 522 -11.22 9.10 17.35
N ARG A 523 -12.14 8.83 16.42
CA ARG A 523 -13.26 7.89 16.65
C ARG A 523 -12.71 6.50 16.94
N LEU A 524 -11.75 6.04 16.12
CA LEU A 524 -11.14 4.71 16.26
C LEU A 524 -10.34 4.58 17.57
N VAL A 525 -9.46 5.55 17.85
CA VAL A 525 -8.61 5.54 19.06
C VAL A 525 -9.45 5.57 20.34
N MET A 526 -10.46 6.44 20.43
CA MET A 526 -11.29 6.56 21.64
C MET A 526 -12.17 5.32 21.86
N ARG A 527 -12.56 4.64 20.78
CA ARG A 527 -13.22 3.34 20.88
C ARG A 527 -12.28 2.27 21.46
N TRP A 528 -11.01 2.21 21.04
CA TRP A 528 -10.04 1.29 21.64
C TRP A 528 -9.76 1.55 23.13
N VAL A 529 -9.77 2.82 23.54
CA VAL A 529 -9.69 3.22 24.96
C VAL A 529 -10.91 2.70 25.73
N ALA A 530 -12.12 2.95 25.21
CA ALA A 530 -13.36 2.50 25.84
C ALA A 530 -13.47 0.97 25.94
N GLU A 531 -12.99 0.24 24.93
CA GLU A 531 -12.88 -1.23 24.96
C GLU A 531 -11.84 -1.72 25.97
N GLY A 532 -10.82 -0.89 26.24
CA GLY A 532 -9.69 -1.20 27.13
C GLY A 532 -8.57 -1.97 26.43
N TYR A 533 -8.45 -1.86 25.11
CA TYR A 533 -7.29 -2.32 24.33
C TYR A 533 -6.09 -1.40 24.54
N SER A 534 -6.37 -0.12 24.76
CA SER A 534 -5.41 0.84 25.28
C SER A 534 -5.77 1.18 26.73
N ARG A 535 -4.81 1.05 27.64
CA ARG A 535 -4.97 1.33 29.08
C ARG A 535 -3.84 2.20 29.56
N ASP A 536 -4.13 3.01 30.57
CA ASP A 536 -3.14 3.81 31.27
C ASP A 536 -2.06 2.90 31.88
N THR A 537 -0.82 3.37 31.81
CA THR A 537 0.32 2.82 32.54
C THR A 537 0.89 3.90 33.44
N LYS A 538 1.96 3.60 34.20
CA LYS A 538 2.61 4.61 35.06
C LYS A 538 3.11 5.81 34.26
N ASP A 539 3.55 5.59 33.02
CA ASP A 539 4.27 6.59 32.22
C ASP A 539 3.51 7.07 30.98
N THR A 540 2.44 6.38 30.57
CA THR A 540 1.69 6.72 29.34
C THR A 540 0.18 6.63 29.53
N THR A 541 -0.54 7.59 28.96
CA THR A 541 -2.01 7.59 28.96
C THR A 541 -2.58 6.59 27.96
N ALA A 542 -3.82 6.14 28.18
CA ALA A 542 -4.56 5.29 27.26
C ALA A 542 -4.74 5.95 25.89
N GLU A 543 -4.84 7.27 25.84
CA GLU A 543 -4.88 8.00 24.56
C GLU A 543 -3.54 7.87 23.81
N GLU A 544 -2.41 8.13 24.47
CA GLU A 544 -1.07 8.04 23.86
C GLU A 544 -0.73 6.63 23.40
N LYS A 545 -1.05 5.62 24.20
CA LYS A 545 -0.89 4.21 23.81
C LYS A 545 -1.82 3.84 22.64
N GLY A 546 -3.03 4.37 22.60
CA GLY A 546 -3.94 4.19 21.46
C GLY A 546 -3.41 4.83 20.19
N GLU A 547 -2.76 5.99 20.30
CA GLU A 547 -2.10 6.67 19.18
C GLU A 547 -0.85 5.91 18.69
N MET A 548 -0.08 5.30 19.59
CA MET A 548 1.04 4.41 19.24
C MET A 548 0.54 3.20 18.43
N LEU A 549 -0.52 2.51 18.90
CA LEU A 549 -1.12 1.38 18.18
C LEU A 549 -1.63 1.80 16.79
N PHE A 550 -2.23 2.98 16.68
CA PHE A 550 -2.66 3.53 15.38
C PHE A 550 -1.47 3.71 14.44
N SER A 551 -0.37 4.32 14.92
CA SER A 551 0.84 4.53 14.11
C SER A 551 1.46 3.21 13.65
N MET A 552 1.47 2.17 14.50
CA MET A 552 1.91 0.84 14.09
C MET A 552 1.08 0.29 12.92
N LEU A 553 -0.25 0.43 12.95
CA LEU A 553 -1.12 -0.03 11.86
C LEU A 553 -0.95 0.76 10.55
N VAL A 554 -0.55 2.03 10.65
CA VAL A 554 -0.19 2.85 9.48
C VAL A 554 1.12 2.37 8.87
N ASN A 555 2.14 2.10 9.70
CA ASN A 555 3.42 1.57 9.24
C ASN A 555 3.25 0.17 8.62
N LEU A 556 2.33 -0.62 9.18
CA LEU A 556 1.91 -1.90 8.60
C LEU A 556 1.01 -1.75 7.35
N SER A 557 0.78 -0.53 6.85
CA SER A 557 -0.01 -0.24 5.65
C SER A 557 -1.44 -0.83 5.66
N MET A 558 -1.94 -1.27 6.81
CA MET A 558 -3.32 -1.76 6.99
C MET A 558 -4.31 -0.60 7.02
N ILE A 559 -3.85 0.54 7.56
CA ILE A 559 -4.58 1.81 7.58
C ILE A 559 -3.85 2.82 6.70
N GLN A 560 -4.60 3.48 5.81
CA GLN A 560 -4.07 4.42 4.83
C GLN A 560 -4.83 5.75 4.88
N PRO A 561 -4.23 6.87 4.42
CA PRO A 561 -4.96 8.12 4.28
C PRO A 561 -6.03 8.00 3.16
N PRO A 562 -7.18 8.70 3.27
CA PRO A 562 -8.19 8.72 2.21
C PRO A 562 -7.66 9.35 0.91
N THR A 563 -8.06 8.81 -0.24
CA THR A 563 -7.58 9.20 -1.58
C THR A 563 -7.76 10.69 -1.92
N CYS A 564 -8.82 11.32 -1.39
CA CYS A 564 -9.21 12.67 -1.80
C CYS A 564 -8.44 13.82 -1.11
N ARG A 565 -7.42 13.55 -0.27
CA ARG A 565 -6.69 14.62 0.43
C ARG A 565 -5.19 14.39 0.37
N ALA A 566 -4.46 15.41 -0.11
CA ALA A 566 -3.01 15.35 -0.19
C ALA A 566 -2.41 14.96 1.17
N MET A 567 -1.45 14.03 1.11
CA MET A 567 -0.62 13.70 2.27
C MET A 567 0.17 14.94 2.65
N THR A 568 0.21 15.24 3.95
CA THR A 568 1.38 15.90 4.53
C THR A 568 1.80 15.09 5.74
N HIS A 569 3.07 15.20 6.11
CA HIS A 569 3.69 14.60 7.30
C HIS A 569 3.06 15.05 8.65
N MET A 570 1.88 15.67 8.63
CA MET A 570 1.12 16.07 9.82
C MET A 570 0.00 15.08 10.13
N ARG A 571 -0.13 14.78 11.43
CA ARG A 571 -1.09 13.86 12.08
C ARG A 571 -2.34 13.54 11.23
N MET A 572 -2.39 12.31 10.71
CA MET A 572 -3.50 11.77 9.91
C MET A 572 -4.86 11.93 10.63
N VAL A 573 -5.71 12.87 10.20
CA VAL A 573 -6.99 13.17 10.88
C VAL A 573 -8.08 12.15 10.56
N GLN A 574 -8.08 11.65 9.32
CA GLN A 574 -8.98 10.64 8.80
C GLN A 574 -8.17 9.54 8.15
N CYS A 575 -8.70 8.34 8.18
CA CYS A 575 -8.06 7.13 7.72
C CYS A 575 -9.06 6.20 7.06
N GLN A 576 -8.56 5.29 6.25
CA GLN A 576 -9.33 4.26 5.57
C GLN A 576 -8.62 2.93 5.80
N VAL A 577 -9.37 1.89 6.13
CA VAL A 577 -8.82 0.53 6.19
C VAL A 577 -8.69 0.03 4.76
N SER A 578 -7.54 -0.56 4.43
CA SER A 578 -7.37 -1.20 3.13
C SER A 578 -8.43 -2.28 2.93
N ALA A 579 -9.17 -2.21 1.82
CA ALA A 579 -10.29 -3.10 1.57
C ALA A 579 -9.85 -4.57 1.48
N PHE A 580 -8.68 -4.86 0.92
CA PHE A 580 -8.19 -6.24 0.83
C PHE A 580 -7.81 -6.80 2.22
N PHE A 581 -7.12 -6.01 3.05
CA PHE A 581 -6.87 -6.40 4.45
C PHE A 581 -8.17 -6.57 5.24
N HIS A 582 -9.16 -5.70 5.00
CA HIS A 582 -10.46 -5.78 5.63
C HIS A 582 -11.19 -7.09 5.30
N GLU A 583 -11.25 -7.49 4.02
CA GLU A 583 -11.84 -8.77 3.61
C GLU A 583 -11.08 -9.96 4.23
N TYR A 584 -9.76 -9.87 4.34
CA TYR A 584 -8.94 -10.94 4.92
C TYR A 584 -9.21 -11.09 6.41
N ILE A 585 -9.25 -9.98 7.15
CA ILE A 585 -9.60 -9.96 8.58
C ILE A 585 -11.00 -10.55 8.80
N ILE A 586 -11.97 -10.25 7.92
CA ILE A 586 -13.31 -10.83 8.00
C ILE A 586 -13.27 -12.35 7.80
N SER A 587 -12.50 -12.84 6.83
CA SER A 587 -12.42 -14.28 6.52
C SER A 587 -11.81 -15.12 7.65
N ARG A 588 -10.89 -14.55 8.44
CA ARG A 588 -10.19 -15.26 9.53
C ARG A 588 -10.96 -15.31 10.85
N ARG A 589 -12.17 -14.73 10.89
CA ARG A 589 -13.02 -14.70 12.09
C ARG A 589 -13.48 -16.07 12.57
N GLU A 590 -13.42 -17.15 11.78
CA GLU A 590 -13.85 -18.48 12.25
C GLU A 590 -12.68 -19.36 12.70
N GLU A 591 -11.49 -19.20 12.12
CA GLU A 591 -10.32 -20.05 12.36
C GLU A 591 -9.43 -19.58 13.54
N GLU A 592 -9.27 -18.27 13.75
CA GLU A 592 -8.38 -17.71 14.79
C GLU A 592 -9.12 -17.19 16.05
N ASN A 593 -10.45 -17.12 16.00
CA ASN A 593 -11.30 -16.60 17.10
C ASN A 593 -11.38 -17.52 18.33
N ILE A 594 -10.78 -18.71 18.28
CA ILE A 594 -10.72 -19.62 19.43
C ILE A 594 -9.81 -19.02 20.53
N ILE A 595 -8.83 -18.16 20.18
CA ILE A 595 -7.81 -17.67 21.13
C ILE A 595 -7.99 -16.18 21.49
N PHE A 596 -8.42 -15.33 20.54
CA PHE A 596 -8.52 -13.87 20.77
C PHE A 596 -9.94 -13.37 20.52
N ALA A 597 -10.64 -13.08 21.62
CA ALA A 597 -12.07 -12.79 21.66
C ALA A 597 -12.49 -11.42 21.06
N LEU A 598 -12.45 -11.32 19.73
CA LEU A 598 -13.12 -10.31 18.92
C LEU A 598 -14.17 -10.98 18.04
N GLU A 599 -15.15 -11.58 18.70
CA GLU A 599 -16.39 -12.05 18.09
C GLU A 599 -17.16 -10.80 17.59
N VAL A 600 -16.99 -10.43 16.31
CA VAL A 600 -17.74 -9.35 15.66
C VAL A 600 -18.91 -9.97 14.90
N PHE A 601 -20.14 -9.67 15.34
CA PHE A 601 -21.37 -10.13 14.71
C PHE A 601 -21.95 -8.99 13.87
N ALA A 602 -22.08 -9.19 12.56
CA ALA A 602 -22.62 -8.20 11.64
C ALA A 602 -23.99 -8.67 11.12
N LEU A 603 -25.02 -7.87 11.37
CA LEU A 603 -26.36 -8.08 10.85
C LEU A 603 -26.46 -7.44 9.46
N LYS A 604 -26.67 -8.25 8.42
CA LYS A 604 -26.70 -7.83 7.01
C LYS A 604 -27.86 -8.49 6.26
N GLY A 605 -28.66 -7.72 5.53
CA GLY A 605 -29.74 -8.24 4.69
C GLY A 605 -30.59 -9.32 5.40
N ARG A 606 -30.89 -10.37 4.64
CA ARG A 606 -31.72 -11.51 5.04
C ARG A 606 -30.90 -12.65 5.67
N CYS A 607 -30.11 -12.39 6.73
CA CYS A 607 -29.39 -13.46 7.43
C CYS A 607 -30.34 -14.57 7.94
N LEU A 608 -29.87 -15.83 7.91
CA LEU A 608 -30.54 -16.94 8.63
C LEU A 608 -30.46 -16.68 10.15
N PRO A 609 -31.48 -17.07 10.94
CA PRO A 609 -31.43 -17.01 12.39
C PRO A 609 -30.31 -17.93 12.87
N THR A 610 -29.13 -17.37 13.13
CA THR A 610 -28.04 -18.09 13.75
C THR A 610 -28.31 -18.10 15.24
N THR A 611 -28.63 -19.27 15.78
CA THR A 611 -28.79 -19.54 17.22
C THR A 611 -27.45 -19.45 17.98
N GLN A 612 -26.44 -18.80 17.41
CA GLN A 612 -25.08 -18.72 17.94
C GLN A 612 -24.92 -17.48 18.82
N ARG A 613 -24.16 -17.67 19.91
CA ARG A 613 -23.85 -16.68 20.94
C ARG A 613 -23.40 -15.37 20.30
N THR A 614 -24.07 -14.26 20.62
CA THR A 614 -23.68 -12.95 20.11
C THR A 614 -22.27 -12.62 20.55
N GLY A 615 -21.49 -12.12 19.60
CA GLY A 615 -20.14 -11.67 19.84
C GLY A 615 -20.04 -10.48 20.80
N ARG A 616 -18.80 -10.06 21.09
CA ARG A 616 -18.53 -8.86 21.91
C ARG A 616 -18.84 -7.56 21.18
N HIS A 617 -18.89 -7.57 19.86
CA HIS A 617 -19.12 -6.38 19.04
C HIS A 617 -20.23 -6.65 18.02
N LEU A 618 -21.25 -5.81 18.02
CA LEU A 618 -22.41 -5.89 17.13
C LEU A 618 -22.37 -4.74 16.14
N VAL A 619 -22.51 -5.08 14.86
CA VAL A 619 -22.62 -4.13 13.75
C VAL A 619 -23.95 -4.33 13.07
N ILE A 620 -24.72 -3.27 12.94
CA ILE A 620 -25.95 -3.23 12.15
C ILE A 620 -25.62 -2.50 10.86
N GLU A 621 -25.66 -3.20 9.73
CA GLU A 621 -25.41 -2.60 8.43
C GLU A 621 -26.67 -1.99 7.83
N SER A 622 -26.48 -1.05 6.91
CA SER A 622 -27.58 -0.33 6.26
C SER A 622 -28.46 -1.21 5.38
N SER A 623 -28.02 -2.45 5.12
CA SER A 623 -28.76 -3.45 4.36
C SER A 623 -29.71 -4.29 5.23
N TRP A 624 -29.69 -4.16 6.56
CA TRP A 624 -30.54 -4.94 7.45
C TRP A 624 -32.03 -4.61 7.25
N ASP A 625 -32.82 -5.61 6.86
CA ASP A 625 -34.25 -5.47 6.50
C ASP A 625 -35.20 -6.33 7.38
N ARG A 626 -34.68 -6.90 8.48
CA ARG A 626 -35.43 -7.81 9.35
C ARG A 626 -36.16 -7.08 10.47
N ASP A 627 -37.18 -7.74 10.98
CA ASP A 627 -38.07 -7.23 12.01
C ASP A 627 -37.53 -7.44 13.44
N LYS A 628 -38.19 -6.77 14.38
CA LYS A 628 -37.86 -6.73 15.80
C LYS A 628 -37.76 -8.13 16.43
N ILE A 629 -38.58 -9.08 16.00
CA ILE A 629 -38.63 -10.43 16.58
C ILE A 629 -37.28 -11.14 16.42
N VAL A 630 -36.69 -11.06 15.23
CA VAL A 630 -35.38 -11.67 14.95
C VAL A 630 -34.29 -11.04 15.81
N PHE A 631 -34.34 -9.73 16.01
CA PHE A 631 -33.38 -9.03 16.86
C PHE A 631 -33.50 -9.42 18.33
N GLU A 632 -34.73 -9.60 18.83
CA GLU A 632 -34.99 -9.96 20.22
C GLU A 632 -34.60 -11.42 20.56
N CYS A 633 -34.48 -12.30 19.57
CA CYS A 633 -34.00 -13.67 19.76
C CYS A 633 -32.48 -13.78 20.04
N ILE A 634 -31.73 -12.69 19.90
CA ILE A 634 -30.26 -12.66 20.00
C ILE A 634 -29.82 -12.44 21.47
N ASP A 635 -28.86 -13.22 21.97
CA ASP A 635 -28.34 -13.07 23.34
C ASP A 635 -27.25 -11.99 23.44
N PHE A 636 -27.61 -10.77 23.86
CA PHE A 636 -26.65 -9.67 24.01
C PHE A 636 -25.88 -9.64 25.34
N SER A 637 -25.92 -10.69 26.16
CA SER A 637 -25.33 -10.71 27.50
C SER A 637 -23.83 -10.39 27.55
N ARG A 638 -23.07 -10.74 26.50
CA ARG A 638 -21.62 -10.52 26.37
C ARG A 638 -21.26 -9.27 25.56
N LEU A 639 -22.25 -8.53 25.05
CA LEU A 639 -22.05 -7.43 24.11
C LEU A 639 -21.38 -6.22 24.77
N ARG A 640 -20.30 -5.73 24.15
CA ARG A 640 -19.50 -4.57 24.61
C ARG A 640 -19.57 -3.38 23.66
N SER A 641 -19.74 -3.60 22.36
CA SER A 641 -19.89 -2.52 21.37
C SER A 641 -21.13 -2.71 20.52
N LEU A 642 -21.85 -1.62 20.26
CA LEU A 642 -22.89 -1.51 19.25
C LEU A 642 -22.51 -0.40 18.26
N THR A 643 -22.53 -0.70 16.97
CA THR A 643 -22.32 0.28 15.89
C THR A 643 -23.41 0.13 14.84
N VAL A 644 -24.00 1.24 14.44
CA VAL A 644 -25.09 1.26 13.46
C VAL A 644 -24.68 2.08 12.24
N PHE A 645 -24.85 1.48 11.06
CA PHE A 645 -24.74 2.11 9.76
C PHE A 645 -26.13 2.10 9.12
N GLY A 646 -26.73 3.25 8.87
CA GLY A 646 -28.07 3.35 8.28
C GLY A 646 -29.17 3.68 9.29
N GLU A 647 -30.40 3.22 9.03
CA GLU A 647 -31.57 3.63 9.81
C GLU A 647 -31.57 3.03 11.22
N TRP A 648 -31.87 3.88 12.21
CA TRP A 648 -31.99 3.50 13.61
C TRP A 648 -33.34 2.84 13.90
N GLY A 649 -33.30 1.62 14.44
CA GLY A 649 -34.45 0.96 15.06
C GLY A 649 -34.42 1.13 16.57
N SER A 650 -35.48 1.68 17.16
CA SER A 650 -35.61 1.85 18.62
C SER A 650 -35.47 0.55 19.41
N PHE A 651 -35.75 -0.60 18.77
CA PHE A 651 -35.58 -1.94 19.33
C PHE A 651 -34.13 -2.45 19.35
N PHE A 652 -33.18 -1.73 18.74
CA PHE A 652 -31.77 -2.11 18.77
C PHE A 652 -31.15 -2.05 20.17
N ILE A 653 -31.81 -1.41 21.13
CA ILE A 653 -31.42 -1.44 22.54
C ILE A 653 -32.26 -2.46 23.29
N SER A 654 -31.59 -3.50 23.80
CA SER A 654 -32.21 -4.56 24.61
C SER A 654 -31.76 -4.50 26.07
N LYS A 655 -32.64 -4.95 26.97
CA LYS A 655 -32.36 -5.07 28.41
C LYS A 655 -31.25 -6.09 28.73
N SER A 656 -30.94 -7.00 27.81
CA SER A 656 -29.85 -7.98 27.98
C SER A 656 -28.45 -7.37 27.78
N MET A 657 -28.34 -6.16 27.21
CA MET A 657 -27.08 -5.46 26.93
C MET A 657 -26.41 -4.85 28.19
N LYS A 658 -26.18 -5.66 29.23
CA LYS A 658 -25.75 -5.18 30.56
C LYS A 658 -24.28 -4.75 30.65
N VAL A 659 -23.43 -5.16 29.71
CA VAL A 659 -21.97 -4.91 29.73
C VAL A 659 -21.48 -4.02 28.58
N LEU A 660 -22.41 -3.35 27.90
CA LEU A 660 -22.13 -2.48 26.77
C LEU A 660 -21.29 -1.26 27.22
N ARG A 661 -20.20 -1.01 26.50
CA ARG A 661 -19.21 0.07 26.73
C ARG A 661 -19.21 1.10 25.63
N VAL A 662 -19.47 0.69 24.39
CA VAL A 662 -19.38 1.54 23.20
C VAL A 662 -20.72 1.55 22.47
N VAL A 663 -21.29 2.74 22.29
CA VAL A 663 -22.41 2.98 21.37
C VAL A 663 -21.97 4.05 20.37
N ASP A 664 -21.96 3.68 19.10
CA ASP A 664 -21.48 4.54 18.02
C ASP A 664 -22.53 4.67 16.91
N LEU A 665 -23.17 5.84 16.87
CA LEU A 665 -24.27 6.18 15.97
C LEU A 665 -23.87 7.27 14.96
N GLU A 666 -22.57 7.53 14.73
CA GLU A 666 -22.11 8.57 13.80
C GLU A 666 -22.61 8.36 12.35
N ASN A 667 -22.92 7.12 11.97
CA ASN A 667 -23.45 6.78 10.66
C ASN A 667 -24.91 6.31 10.72
N ALA A 668 -25.60 6.57 11.83
CA ALA A 668 -27.00 6.23 12.00
C ALA A 668 -27.91 7.43 11.65
N THR A 669 -29.08 7.15 11.10
CA THR A 669 -30.14 8.14 10.82
C THR A 669 -31.39 7.81 11.64
N GLY A 670 -32.24 8.82 11.91
CA GLY A 670 -33.53 8.59 12.59
C GLY A 670 -33.47 8.42 14.12
N VAL A 671 -32.34 8.69 14.77
CA VAL A 671 -32.23 8.65 16.24
C VAL A 671 -32.93 9.87 16.86
N THR A 672 -33.78 9.63 17.87
CA THR A 672 -34.59 10.67 18.55
C THR A 672 -34.21 10.87 20.03
N ASP A 673 -34.69 11.95 20.65
CA ASP A 673 -34.54 12.20 22.10
C ASP A 673 -35.06 11.04 22.97
N LYS A 674 -36.18 10.40 22.57
CA LYS A 674 -36.77 9.26 23.27
C LYS A 674 -35.87 8.03 23.26
N ASP A 675 -35.21 7.78 22.12
CA ASP A 675 -34.25 6.68 22.00
C ASP A 675 -33.05 6.90 22.94
N LEU A 676 -32.56 8.14 23.03
CA LEU A 676 -31.47 8.51 23.92
C LEU A 676 -31.84 8.30 25.40
N GLU A 677 -33.06 8.69 25.81
CA GLU A 677 -33.55 8.42 27.17
C GLU A 677 -33.55 6.92 27.49
N GLN A 678 -34.00 6.09 26.54
CA GLN A 678 -34.00 4.64 26.69
C GLN A 678 -32.57 4.07 26.77
N MET A 679 -31.65 4.54 25.93
CA MET A 679 -30.23 4.13 25.94
C MET A 679 -29.59 4.41 27.30
N VAL A 680 -29.71 5.65 27.79
CA VAL A 680 -29.08 6.08 29.04
C VAL A 680 -29.63 5.29 30.23
N LYS A 681 -30.92 4.94 30.21
CA LYS A 681 -31.56 4.14 31.27
C LYS A 681 -31.09 2.68 31.28
N LEU A 682 -30.87 2.09 30.11
CA LEU A 682 -30.59 0.65 29.98
C LEU A 682 -29.09 0.31 29.99
N LEU A 683 -28.20 1.28 29.73
CA LEU A 683 -26.78 1.06 29.47
C LEU A 683 -25.86 1.73 30.51
N PRO A 684 -25.89 1.34 31.79
CA PRO A 684 -25.17 2.04 32.86
C PRO A 684 -23.63 1.90 32.81
N ARG A 685 -23.08 0.97 32.01
CA ARG A 685 -21.64 0.70 31.88
C ARG A 685 -21.00 1.39 30.67
N LEU A 686 -21.72 2.30 30.04
CA LEU A 686 -21.26 3.00 28.85
C LEU A 686 -20.02 3.86 29.15
N LYS A 687 -19.00 3.73 28.31
CA LYS A 687 -17.75 4.50 28.32
C LYS A 687 -17.65 5.44 27.12
N PHE A 688 -18.23 5.07 25.99
CA PHE A 688 -18.21 5.84 24.75
C PHE A 688 -19.63 5.96 24.18
N LEU A 689 -20.06 7.20 23.96
CA LEU A 689 -21.31 7.53 23.28
C LEU A 689 -21.04 8.54 22.15
N SER A 690 -21.29 8.14 20.92
CA SER A 690 -21.26 9.03 19.76
C SER A 690 -22.67 9.15 19.17
N LEU A 691 -23.21 10.36 19.22
CA LEU A 691 -24.48 10.81 18.61
C LEU A 691 -24.21 11.79 17.46
N ARG A 692 -22.97 11.79 16.96
CA ARG A 692 -22.49 12.77 16.01
C ARG A 692 -23.34 12.75 14.74
N GLY A 693 -23.81 13.92 14.32
CA GLY A 693 -24.63 14.09 13.12
C GLY A 693 -26.10 13.69 13.28
N SER A 694 -26.53 13.21 14.46
CA SER A 694 -27.94 12.90 14.75
C SER A 694 -28.74 14.19 14.98
N THR A 695 -29.26 14.77 13.90
CA THR A 695 -30.01 16.05 13.94
C THR A 695 -31.35 15.98 14.67
N GLY A 696 -31.92 14.77 14.80
CA GLY A 696 -33.17 14.51 15.55
C GLY A 696 -33.03 14.55 17.07
N ILE A 697 -31.81 14.77 17.59
CA ILE A 697 -31.54 14.90 19.02
C ILE A 697 -31.36 16.38 19.36
N CYS A 698 -32.24 16.88 20.22
CA CYS A 698 -32.33 18.28 20.61
C CYS A 698 -31.91 18.50 22.07
N HIS A 699 -32.04 17.48 22.92
CA HIS A 699 -31.77 17.61 24.36
C HIS A 699 -31.00 16.40 24.88
N LEU A 700 -30.08 16.64 25.83
CA LEU A 700 -29.51 15.56 26.63
C LEU A 700 -30.36 15.35 27.89
N PRO A 701 -30.80 14.11 28.18
CA PRO A 701 -31.61 13.86 29.36
C PRO A 701 -30.80 14.04 30.64
N SER A 702 -31.46 14.46 31.72
CA SER A 702 -30.81 14.66 33.03
C SER A 702 -30.24 13.35 33.59
N SER A 703 -30.83 12.21 33.25
CA SER A 703 -30.35 10.86 33.58
C SER A 703 -28.97 10.53 33.02
N LEU A 704 -28.46 11.29 32.03
CA LEU A 704 -27.12 11.09 31.47
C LEU A 704 -26.03 11.16 32.55
N GLY A 705 -26.23 12.00 33.58
CA GLY A 705 -25.30 12.12 34.70
C GLY A 705 -25.14 10.85 35.56
N GLU A 706 -26.01 9.85 35.38
CA GLU A 706 -25.90 8.55 36.04
C GLU A 706 -24.91 7.60 35.34
N LEU A 707 -24.48 7.91 34.11
CA LEU A 707 -23.44 7.17 33.37
C LEU A 707 -22.03 7.49 33.89
N ARG A 708 -21.75 7.21 35.16
CA ARG A 708 -20.49 7.58 35.85
C ARG A 708 -19.21 6.99 35.25
N GLN A 709 -19.34 6.03 34.33
CA GLN A 709 -18.23 5.41 33.60
C GLN A 709 -17.95 6.08 32.25
N LEU A 710 -18.73 7.08 31.83
CA LEU A 710 -18.60 7.72 30.53
C LEU A 710 -17.27 8.49 30.45
N GLU A 711 -16.44 8.11 29.48
CA GLU A 711 -15.13 8.68 29.18
C GLU A 711 -15.20 9.58 27.93
N THR A 712 -16.06 9.24 26.97
CA THR A 712 -16.23 9.95 25.69
C THR A 712 -17.70 10.22 25.37
N LEU A 713 -18.03 11.48 25.08
CA LEU A 713 -19.31 11.96 24.57
C LEU A 713 -19.09 12.82 23.32
N ASP A 714 -19.49 12.32 22.14
CA ASP A 714 -19.45 13.08 20.87
C ASP A 714 -20.88 13.39 20.42
N ILE A 715 -21.33 14.63 20.64
CA ILE A 715 -22.65 15.15 20.27
C ILE A 715 -22.54 16.21 19.16
N TRP A 716 -21.41 16.25 18.46
CA TRP A 716 -21.17 17.23 17.41
C TRP A 716 -22.15 17.09 16.25
N GLY A 717 -22.74 18.20 15.79
CA GLY A 717 -23.69 18.19 14.66
C GLY A 717 -25.07 17.61 15.03
N THR A 718 -25.38 17.52 16.32
CA THR A 718 -26.75 17.37 16.83
C THR A 718 -27.42 18.75 16.91
N SER A 719 -28.69 18.79 17.31
CA SER A 719 -29.44 20.04 17.57
C SER A 719 -29.34 20.48 19.04
N ILE A 720 -28.43 19.91 19.83
CA ILE A 720 -28.25 20.22 21.25
C ILE A 720 -27.59 21.60 21.41
N VAL A 721 -28.28 22.50 22.11
CA VAL A 721 -27.81 23.86 22.41
C VAL A 721 -27.43 24.07 23.88
N THR A 722 -28.01 23.30 24.81
CA THR A 722 -27.77 23.44 26.25
C THR A 722 -27.45 22.09 26.87
N LEU A 723 -26.40 22.04 27.71
CA LEU A 723 -26.05 20.84 28.45
C LEU A 723 -26.78 20.79 29.81
N PRO A 724 -27.28 19.62 30.25
CA PRO A 724 -27.97 19.49 31.53
C PRO A 724 -26.97 19.62 32.69
N ALA A 725 -27.38 20.21 33.81
CA ALA A 725 -26.54 20.37 35.01
C ALA A 725 -25.96 19.04 35.53
N SER A 726 -26.65 17.92 35.29
CA SER A 726 -26.20 16.59 35.66
C SER A 726 -24.92 16.14 34.95
N ILE A 727 -24.50 16.79 33.86
CA ILE A 727 -23.24 16.49 33.16
C ILE A 727 -22.01 16.61 34.07
N THR A 728 -22.09 17.48 35.09
CA THR A 728 -21.03 17.71 36.09
C THR A 728 -20.77 16.48 36.98
N LYS A 729 -21.68 15.49 36.98
CA LYS A 729 -21.51 14.20 37.67
C LYS A 729 -20.57 13.24 36.94
N LEU A 730 -20.26 13.48 35.65
CA LEU A 730 -19.46 12.59 34.81
C LEU A 730 -17.95 12.77 35.04
N GLN A 731 -17.48 12.50 36.25
CA GLN A 731 -16.10 12.79 36.67
C GLN A 731 -15.02 11.98 35.92
N LYS A 732 -15.38 10.95 35.15
CA LYS A 732 -14.45 10.19 34.29
C LYS A 732 -14.39 10.71 32.85
N LEU A 733 -15.18 11.73 32.51
CA LEU A 733 -15.28 12.24 31.16
C LEU A 733 -13.97 12.93 30.75
N GLN A 734 -13.33 12.41 29.72
CA GLN A 734 -12.07 12.93 29.18
C GLN A 734 -12.30 13.65 27.85
N TYR A 735 -13.32 13.25 27.08
CA TYR A 735 -13.61 13.82 25.78
C TYR A 735 -15.09 14.19 25.68
N MET A 736 -15.36 15.48 25.49
CA MET A 736 -16.67 16.00 25.14
C MET A 736 -16.56 16.83 23.88
N ARG A 737 -17.18 16.38 22.79
CA ARG A 737 -17.38 17.24 21.62
C ARG A 737 -18.83 17.66 21.50
N ALA A 738 -19.01 18.96 21.68
CA ALA A 738 -20.27 19.65 21.54
C ALA A 738 -20.15 20.79 20.53
N GLY A 739 -21.29 21.16 19.95
CA GLY A 739 -21.40 22.19 18.93
C GLY A 739 -22.35 21.79 17.82
N THR A 740 -23.20 22.72 17.40
CA THR A 740 -24.15 22.54 16.30
C THR A 740 -23.81 23.45 15.12
N ILE A 741 -24.30 23.08 13.95
CA ILE A 741 -24.17 23.88 12.73
C ILE A 741 -25.53 24.54 12.52
N SER A 742 -25.65 25.83 12.85
CA SER A 742 -26.86 26.58 12.52
C SER A 742 -26.75 27.13 11.10
N LEU A 743 -27.72 26.77 10.26
CA LEU A 743 -28.00 27.50 9.04
C LEU A 743 -28.63 28.83 9.48
N SER A 744 -28.01 29.96 9.14
CA SER A 744 -28.59 31.27 9.41
C SER A 744 -29.94 31.39 8.69
N LYS A 745 -31.03 31.09 9.40
CA LYS A 745 -32.36 31.59 9.08
C LYS A 745 -32.57 32.83 9.94
N GLU A 746 -32.91 33.94 9.30
CA GLU A 746 -33.55 35.04 10.00
C GLU A 746 -34.81 34.52 10.74
N PRO A 747 -35.19 35.15 11.86
CA PRO A 747 -36.21 34.61 12.75
C PRO A 747 -37.60 34.74 12.11
N SER A 748 -38.09 33.65 11.51
CA SER A 748 -39.52 33.48 11.30
C SER A 748 -39.95 32.04 11.58
N THR A 749 -41.16 31.97 12.12
CA THR A 749 -41.81 30.91 12.87
C THR A 749 -42.04 29.58 12.14
N SER A 750 -42.16 28.53 12.97
CA SER A 750 -42.70 27.19 12.71
C SER A 750 -41.87 26.21 11.87
N CYS A 751 -41.56 25.07 12.50
CA CYS A 751 -40.99 23.89 11.88
C CYS A 751 -42.03 23.20 10.98
N SER A 752 -41.75 23.09 9.68
CA SER A 752 -42.31 22.03 8.85
C SER A 752 -41.38 21.69 7.69
N SER A 753 -41.27 20.37 7.47
CA SER A 753 -40.88 19.67 6.26
C SER A 753 -39.43 19.80 5.77
N VAL A 754 -38.70 18.69 5.96
CA VAL A 754 -37.29 18.49 5.61
C VAL A 754 -37.19 17.98 4.18
N SER A 755 -36.60 18.78 3.28
CA SER A 755 -36.02 18.30 2.02
C SER A 755 -34.58 18.80 1.88
N SER A 756 -33.67 17.84 1.98
CA SER A 756 -32.38 17.70 1.30
C SER A 756 -31.42 18.91 1.13
N LEU A 757 -30.25 18.72 1.76
CA LEU A 757 -28.89 19.19 1.41
C LEU A 757 -28.56 20.69 1.59
N PRO A 758 -27.60 21.05 2.47
CA PRO A 758 -27.09 22.41 2.52
C PRO A 758 -25.85 22.59 1.64
N ASN A 759 -25.98 23.48 0.65
CA ASN A 759 -24.87 24.13 -0.04
C ASN A 759 -23.89 24.74 0.97
N LEU A 760 -22.65 24.22 0.99
CA LEU A 760 -21.57 24.54 1.93
C LEU A 760 -21.01 25.98 1.84
N CYS A 761 -21.67 26.88 1.11
CA CYS A 761 -21.17 28.23 0.78
C CYS A 761 -21.93 29.37 1.46
N ARG A 762 -23.01 29.10 2.23
CA ARG A 762 -23.60 30.12 3.12
C ARG A 762 -22.99 29.96 4.50
N SER A 763 -22.51 31.05 5.09
CA SER A 763 -21.75 31.08 6.35
C SER A 763 -22.48 30.33 7.47
N CYS A 764 -22.18 29.05 7.64
CA CYS A 764 -22.71 28.25 8.72
C CYS A 764 -22.12 28.80 10.03
N GLN A 765 -22.96 29.41 10.87
CA GLN A 765 -22.51 29.81 12.20
C GLN A 765 -22.51 28.57 13.08
N LEU A 766 -21.31 28.23 13.54
CA LEU A 766 -21.12 27.19 14.54
C LEU A 766 -21.61 27.74 15.88
N VAL A 767 -22.67 27.16 16.42
CA VAL A 767 -23.25 27.59 17.69
C VAL A 767 -22.65 26.70 18.77
N GLY A 768 -21.89 27.30 19.69
CA GLY A 768 -21.41 26.63 20.88
C GLY A 768 -22.56 26.24 21.80
N VAL A 769 -22.33 25.24 22.64
CA VAL A 769 -23.32 24.83 23.64
C VAL A 769 -23.22 25.70 24.90
N GLU A 770 -24.36 25.98 25.50
CA GLU A 770 -24.42 26.51 26.86
C GLU A 770 -24.03 25.41 27.85
N VAL A 771 -23.05 25.73 28.68
CA VAL A 771 -22.48 24.80 29.67
C VAL A 771 -22.97 25.22 31.06
N PRO A 772 -23.49 24.28 31.87
CA PRO A 772 -24.00 24.57 33.20
C PRO A 772 -22.87 24.91 34.17
N ALA A 773 -23.22 25.56 35.28
CA ALA A 773 -22.30 25.82 36.38
C ALA A 773 -21.76 24.52 36.99
N GLY A 774 -20.50 24.55 37.44
CA GLY A 774 -19.79 23.40 38.01
C GLY A 774 -19.04 22.54 36.98
N ILE A 775 -18.73 23.08 35.80
CA ILE A 775 -17.96 22.35 34.78
C ILE A 775 -16.50 22.12 35.23
N ASP A 776 -16.01 22.95 36.15
CA ASP A 776 -14.71 22.82 36.80
C ASP A 776 -14.51 21.49 37.55
N LYS A 777 -15.60 20.79 37.89
CA LYS A 777 -15.56 19.44 38.49
C LYS A 777 -15.05 18.37 37.53
N LEU A 778 -15.09 18.61 36.21
CA LEU A 778 -14.60 17.67 35.19
C LEU A 778 -13.08 17.81 34.99
N THR A 779 -12.32 17.60 36.05
CA THR A 779 -10.86 17.79 36.05
C THR A 779 -10.07 16.91 35.06
N PRO A 780 -10.50 15.69 34.69
CA PRO A 780 -9.79 14.86 33.70
C PRO A 780 -10.06 15.24 32.23
N LEU A 781 -10.84 16.30 31.98
CA LEU A 781 -11.28 16.63 30.64
C LEU A 781 -10.10 17.13 29.77
N HIS A 782 -9.80 16.39 28.70
CA HIS A 782 -8.76 16.72 27.71
C HIS A 782 -9.32 17.47 26.50
N THR A 783 -10.56 17.18 26.11
CA THR A 783 -11.22 17.86 24.99
C THR A 783 -12.57 18.37 25.42
N LEU A 784 -12.77 19.67 25.28
CA LEU A 784 -14.07 20.31 25.31
C LEU A 784 -14.37 20.89 23.92
N GLY A 785 -15.61 20.69 23.46
CA GLY A 785 -16.10 21.19 22.18
C GLY A 785 -16.20 22.72 22.15
N VAL A 786 -17.17 23.23 21.39
CA VAL A 786 -17.42 24.68 21.33
C VAL A 786 -18.38 25.09 22.43
N VAL A 787 -17.92 25.94 23.33
CA VAL A 787 -18.71 26.52 24.44
C VAL A 787 -19.22 27.90 24.05
N ASN A 788 -20.47 28.21 24.36
CA ASN A 788 -21.02 29.55 24.15
C ASN A 788 -20.75 30.48 25.34
N GLY A 789 -19.87 31.46 25.14
CA GLY A 789 -19.56 32.49 26.14
C GLY A 789 -20.48 33.72 26.10
N ALA A 790 -21.36 33.85 25.11
CA ALA A 790 -22.24 35.03 24.97
C ALA A 790 -23.52 34.95 25.80
N VAL A 791 -23.86 33.79 26.34
CA VAL A 791 -25.05 33.58 27.19
C VAL A 791 -24.89 34.26 28.55
N ALA A 792 -26.00 34.49 29.27
CA ALA A 792 -26.00 35.20 30.55
C ALA A 792 -25.04 34.56 31.59
N GLY A 793 -24.95 33.23 31.62
CA GLY A 793 -24.01 32.47 32.46
C GLY A 793 -22.60 32.27 31.87
N GLY A 794 -22.34 32.73 30.64
CA GLY A 794 -21.10 32.45 29.92
C GLY A 794 -19.86 33.01 30.61
N LYS A 795 -19.99 34.15 31.30
CA LYS A 795 -18.90 34.76 32.08
C LYS A 795 -18.46 33.88 33.25
N SER A 796 -19.41 33.28 33.98
CA SER A 796 -19.10 32.30 35.03
C SER A 796 -18.48 31.04 34.46
N THR A 797 -19.02 30.52 33.34
CA THR A 797 -18.45 29.35 32.66
C THR A 797 -17.00 29.57 32.27
N LEU A 798 -16.65 30.72 31.67
CA LEU A 798 -15.28 31.05 31.31
C LEU A 798 -14.34 31.10 32.53
N LYS A 799 -14.81 31.60 33.67
CA LYS A 799 -14.04 31.56 34.92
C LYS A 799 -13.80 30.14 35.43
N GLU A 800 -14.80 29.25 35.31
CA GLU A 800 -14.67 27.85 35.69
C GLU A 800 -13.70 27.08 34.78
N LEU A 801 -13.66 27.39 33.47
CA LEU A 801 -12.74 26.75 32.52
C LEU A 801 -11.28 26.87 32.97
N LYS A 802 -10.90 27.98 33.62
CA LYS A 802 -9.55 28.19 34.17
C LYS A 802 -9.06 27.03 35.05
N LYS A 803 -9.96 26.33 35.74
CA LYS A 803 -9.62 25.23 36.65
C LYS A 803 -9.41 23.89 35.94
N ILE A 804 -9.80 23.75 34.66
CA ILE A 804 -9.69 22.51 33.88
C ILE A 804 -8.32 22.45 33.17
N THR A 805 -7.25 22.30 33.93
CA THR A 805 -5.88 22.46 33.44
C THR A 805 -5.40 21.37 32.47
N GLN A 806 -6.14 20.25 32.38
CA GLN A 806 -5.82 19.12 31.51
C GLN A 806 -6.29 19.29 30.04
N LEU A 807 -6.95 20.40 29.71
CA LEU A 807 -7.45 20.65 28.36
C LEU A 807 -6.31 20.73 27.34
N ARG A 808 -6.40 19.84 26.35
CA ARG A 808 -5.59 19.82 25.12
C ARG A 808 -6.33 20.45 23.95
N LYS A 809 -7.66 20.45 23.97
CA LYS A 809 -8.49 21.07 22.93
C LYS A 809 -9.71 21.80 23.49
N LEU A 810 -9.91 23.03 23.02
CA LEU A 810 -11.01 23.89 23.44
C LEU A 810 -11.55 24.72 22.26
N GLY A 811 -12.87 24.84 22.18
CA GLY A 811 -13.56 25.81 21.33
C GLY A 811 -14.40 26.79 22.16
N VAL A 812 -14.41 28.07 21.81
CA VAL A 812 -15.25 29.08 22.46
C VAL A 812 -15.89 29.99 21.43
N SER A 813 -17.22 30.06 21.42
CA SER A 813 -18.00 30.98 20.59
C SER A 813 -18.57 32.14 21.40
N GLY A 814 -18.83 33.26 20.75
CA GLY A 814 -19.47 34.41 21.40
C GLY A 814 -18.53 35.22 22.28
N VAL A 815 -17.22 35.21 21.97
CA VAL A 815 -16.24 36.05 22.66
C VAL A 815 -16.45 37.50 22.22
N ASN A 816 -16.64 38.38 23.20
CA ASN A 816 -16.98 39.79 22.99
C ASN A 816 -16.36 40.68 24.09
N LYS A 817 -16.50 42.01 23.94
CA LYS A 817 -15.93 42.99 24.88
C LYS A 817 -16.35 42.82 26.36
N LYS A 818 -17.48 42.15 26.64
CA LYS A 818 -17.98 41.96 28.01
C LYS A 818 -17.36 40.74 28.72
N ASN A 819 -16.88 39.75 27.96
CA ASN A 819 -16.37 38.47 28.49
C ASN A 819 -14.91 38.18 28.12
N CYS A 820 -14.26 39.06 27.35
CA CYS A 820 -12.90 38.86 26.85
C CYS A 820 -11.86 38.70 27.95
N LYS A 821 -11.98 39.45 29.05
CA LYS A 821 -11.05 39.37 30.18
C LYS A 821 -11.07 38.00 30.83
N GLU A 822 -12.25 37.46 31.10
CA GLU A 822 -12.41 36.10 31.64
C GLU A 822 -11.92 35.04 30.67
N PHE A 823 -12.20 35.21 29.37
CA PHE A 823 -11.70 34.32 28.33
C PHE A 823 -10.16 34.29 28.30
N CYS A 824 -9.50 35.45 28.20
CA CYS A 824 -8.03 35.53 28.16
C CYS A 824 -7.40 34.96 29.43
N ALA A 825 -7.98 35.24 30.60
CA ALA A 825 -7.53 34.68 31.88
C ALA A 825 -7.67 33.14 31.94
N ALA A 826 -8.73 32.57 31.36
CA ALA A 826 -8.91 31.12 31.31
C ALA A 826 -7.87 30.46 30.39
N ILE A 827 -7.72 30.98 29.17
CA ILE A 827 -6.81 30.44 28.16
C ILE A 827 -5.34 30.50 28.61
N SER A 828 -4.95 31.56 29.32
CA SER A 828 -3.58 31.72 29.81
C SER A 828 -3.14 30.62 30.78
N CYS A 829 -4.07 30.00 31.51
CA CYS A 829 -3.76 28.90 32.45
C CYS A 829 -3.69 27.51 31.80
N HIS A 830 -4.01 27.36 30.52
CA HIS A 830 -4.03 26.07 29.83
C HIS A 830 -2.69 25.76 29.15
N VAL A 831 -1.68 25.41 29.93
CA VAL A 831 -0.31 25.08 29.43
C VAL A 831 -0.25 23.85 28.51
N ARG A 832 -1.23 22.93 28.61
CA ARG A 832 -1.31 21.71 27.78
C ARG A 832 -2.13 21.89 26.50
N LEU A 833 -2.63 23.09 26.22
CA LEU A 833 -3.53 23.32 25.09
C LEU A 833 -2.80 23.17 23.76
N GLU A 834 -3.22 22.19 22.95
CA GLU A 834 -2.69 21.87 21.62
C GLU A 834 -3.55 22.49 20.50
N SER A 835 -4.85 22.66 20.73
CA SER A 835 -5.79 23.18 19.72
C SER A 835 -6.83 24.13 20.30
N LEU A 836 -6.92 25.34 19.73
CA LEU A 836 -7.87 26.38 20.13
C LEU A 836 -8.72 26.82 18.93
N SER A 837 -10.02 27.01 19.15
CA SER A 837 -10.93 27.60 18.15
C SER A 837 -11.77 28.69 18.80
N VAL A 838 -11.78 29.90 18.23
CA VAL A 838 -12.44 31.07 18.83
C VAL A 838 -13.33 31.76 17.82
N TRP A 839 -14.60 31.98 18.17
CA TRP A 839 -15.52 32.82 17.39
C TRP A 839 -15.78 34.13 18.11
N LEU A 840 -15.30 35.20 17.49
CA LEU A 840 -15.46 36.58 17.95
C LEU A 840 -16.80 37.14 17.49
N SER A 841 -17.44 37.92 18.35
CA SER A 841 -18.55 38.79 17.97
C SER A 841 -18.04 40.00 17.18
N LYS A 842 -18.92 40.59 16.36
CA LYS A 842 -18.59 41.78 15.55
C LYS A 842 -17.96 42.89 16.41
N GLY A 843 -16.85 43.47 15.94
CA GLY A 843 -16.14 44.56 16.63
C GLY A 843 -15.39 44.16 17.90
N SER A 844 -15.12 42.86 18.11
CA SER A 844 -14.43 42.33 19.31
C SER A 844 -13.02 41.81 19.01
N GLN A 845 -12.35 42.29 17.97
CA GLN A 845 -11.01 41.80 17.59
C GLN A 845 -9.91 42.12 18.61
N ASP A 846 -9.97 43.30 19.23
CA ASP A 846 -8.99 43.73 20.24
C ASP A 846 -9.11 42.93 21.55
N CYS A 847 -10.18 42.13 21.70
CA CYS A 847 -10.37 41.24 22.84
C CYS A 847 -9.28 40.16 22.96
N LEU A 848 -8.54 39.88 21.88
CA LEU A 848 -7.46 38.91 21.87
C LEU A 848 -6.10 39.51 22.22
N ASP A 849 -5.98 40.85 22.28
CA ASP A 849 -4.70 41.51 22.54
C ASP A 849 -4.27 41.31 24.01
N ASP A 850 -5.21 41.15 24.94
CA ASP A 850 -4.96 40.87 26.37
C ASP A 850 -4.25 39.52 26.62
N ILE A 851 -4.20 38.61 25.64
CA ILE A 851 -3.41 37.38 25.76
C ILE A 851 -1.91 37.71 25.79
N SER A 852 -1.50 38.77 25.10
CA SER A 852 -0.09 39.17 24.95
C SER A 852 0.50 39.88 26.17
N THR A 853 -0.33 40.40 27.07
CA THR A 853 0.09 41.20 28.24
C THR A 853 0.39 40.37 29.49
N SER A 854 0.23 39.04 29.42
CA SER A 854 0.52 38.14 30.54
C SER A 854 2.04 37.87 30.66
N GLN A 855 2.59 38.00 31.87
CA GLN A 855 4.03 37.76 32.15
C GLN A 855 4.48 36.31 31.87
N GLU A 856 3.53 35.37 31.89
CA GLU A 856 3.74 33.96 31.55
C GLU A 856 3.48 33.79 30.05
N LYS A 857 4.46 33.42 29.22
CA LYS A 857 4.24 33.21 27.77
C LYS A 857 3.15 32.15 27.55
N PRO A 858 1.88 32.50 27.30
CA PRO A 858 0.80 31.52 27.32
C PRO A 858 0.87 30.69 26.03
N LEU A 859 0.23 29.51 26.01
CA LEU A 859 0.02 28.73 24.78
C LEU A 859 1.27 28.13 24.10
N GLN A 860 2.34 27.84 24.85
CA GLN A 860 3.59 27.25 24.31
C GLN A 860 3.41 25.92 23.56
N ASN A 861 2.35 25.16 23.87
CA ASN A 861 2.07 23.87 23.23
C ASN A 861 1.04 23.95 22.10
N LEU A 862 0.57 25.15 21.74
CA LEU A 862 -0.48 25.33 20.75
C LEU A 862 0.02 25.01 19.35
N GLN A 863 -0.56 23.97 18.75
CA GLN A 863 -0.22 23.48 17.41
C GLN A 863 -1.24 23.89 16.36
N SER A 864 -2.50 24.10 16.76
CA SER A 864 -3.57 24.48 15.85
C SER A 864 -4.43 25.61 16.42
N LEU A 865 -4.48 26.73 15.70
CA LEU A 865 -5.32 27.87 16.04
C LEU A 865 -6.35 28.12 14.95
N LYS A 866 -7.61 28.34 15.36
CA LYS A 866 -8.68 28.78 14.48
C LYS A 866 -9.33 30.03 15.02
N LEU A 867 -9.37 31.09 14.22
CA LEU A 867 -10.00 32.35 14.60
C LEU A 867 -11.09 32.71 13.60
N TYR A 868 -12.26 33.03 14.13
CA TYR A 868 -13.44 33.39 13.35
C TYR A 868 -13.96 34.77 13.74
N GLY A 869 -14.41 35.53 12.75
CA GLY A 869 -14.99 36.86 12.97
C GLY A 869 -13.95 37.97 13.10
N LEU A 870 -12.72 37.76 12.59
CA LEU A 870 -11.70 38.81 12.52
C LEU A 870 -12.07 39.85 11.46
N VAL A 871 -11.77 41.11 11.73
CA VAL A 871 -11.99 42.22 10.78
C VAL A 871 -10.69 43.01 10.71
N GLU A 872 -10.08 43.11 9.53
CA GLU A 872 -8.90 43.97 9.26
C GLU A 872 -7.64 43.79 10.15
N LYS A 873 -7.63 42.91 11.16
CA LYS A 873 -6.50 42.75 12.07
C LYS A 873 -6.34 41.28 12.47
N VAL A 874 -5.10 40.82 12.51
CA VAL A 874 -4.73 39.53 13.10
C VAL A 874 -3.94 39.82 14.39
N PRO A 875 -4.23 39.11 15.50
CA PRO A 875 -3.50 39.31 16.76
C PRO A 875 -2.00 39.07 16.60
N ALA A 876 -1.18 40.02 17.08
CA ALA A 876 0.27 39.99 16.86
C ALA A 876 0.96 38.81 17.55
N TRP A 877 0.50 38.42 18.75
CA TRP A 877 1.08 37.33 19.55
C TRP A 877 1.11 35.96 18.85
N ILE A 878 0.32 35.77 17.78
CA ILE A 878 0.30 34.51 17.02
C ILE A 878 1.68 34.19 16.43
N LYS A 879 2.46 35.22 16.09
CA LYS A 879 3.82 35.07 15.56
C LYS A 879 4.83 34.53 16.57
N ASP A 880 4.55 34.70 17.86
CA ASP A 880 5.42 34.29 18.95
C ASP A 880 5.13 32.86 19.45
N LEU A 881 4.15 32.17 18.83
CA LEU A 881 3.80 30.79 19.19
C LEU A 881 4.83 29.79 18.61
N PRO A 882 5.59 29.08 19.46
CA PRO A 882 6.74 28.31 19.01
C PRO A 882 6.39 27.00 18.31
N LYS A 883 5.17 26.48 18.46
CA LYS A 883 4.75 25.17 17.92
C LYS A 883 3.57 25.25 16.95
N LEU A 884 3.17 26.46 16.52
CA LEU A 884 1.97 26.65 15.70
C LEU A 884 2.19 26.12 14.29
N ALA A 885 1.69 24.91 14.03
CA ALA A 885 1.79 24.24 12.73
C ALA A 885 0.58 24.49 11.83
N LYS A 886 -0.59 24.81 12.39
CA LYS A 886 -1.84 24.99 11.64
C LYS A 886 -2.58 26.26 12.05
N LEU A 887 -2.90 27.10 11.07
CA LEU A 887 -3.67 28.32 11.25
C LEU A 887 -4.87 28.37 10.29
N ASP A 888 -6.06 28.59 10.85
CA ASP A 888 -7.35 28.69 10.14
C ASP A 888 -7.94 30.08 10.49
N LEU A 889 -7.97 31.00 9.52
CA LEU A 889 -8.49 32.35 9.75
C LEU A 889 -9.75 32.58 8.91
N HIS A 890 -10.83 32.98 9.57
CA HIS A 890 -12.04 33.46 8.93
C HIS A 890 -12.16 34.95 9.21
N MET A 891 -11.94 35.74 8.16
CA MET A 891 -11.78 37.16 8.29
C MET A 891 -12.47 37.95 7.19
N THR A 892 -12.79 39.19 7.56
CA THR A 892 -13.32 40.19 6.68
C THR A 892 -12.24 41.25 6.44
N ILE A 893 -11.91 41.53 5.17
CA ILE A 893 -10.82 42.45 4.80
C ILE A 893 -11.33 43.64 3.97
N SER A 894 -10.56 44.73 4.02
CA SER A 894 -10.69 45.92 3.16
C SER A 894 -9.44 46.06 2.27
N GLU A 895 -9.39 47.04 1.37
CA GLU A 895 -8.37 47.16 0.29
C GLU A 895 -6.90 47.29 0.77
N ARG A 896 -6.65 47.67 2.03
CA ARG A 896 -5.31 48.01 2.54
C ARG A 896 -4.98 47.43 3.90
N VAL A 897 -4.96 46.10 4.02
CA VAL A 897 -4.63 45.46 5.30
C VAL A 897 -3.36 44.62 5.21
N ASP A 898 -2.32 45.02 5.94
CA ASP A 898 -1.04 44.31 6.07
C ASP A 898 -1.10 43.18 7.13
N ILE A 899 -2.10 42.30 7.00
CA ILE A 899 -2.22 41.08 7.83
C ILE A 899 -1.05 40.13 7.58
N ILE A 900 -0.52 40.18 6.36
CA ILE A 900 0.38 39.19 5.79
C ILE A 900 1.75 39.27 6.45
N LYS A 901 2.22 40.46 6.86
CA LYS A 901 3.45 40.60 7.64
C LYS A 901 3.44 39.72 8.91
N VAL A 902 2.37 39.73 9.69
CA VAL A 902 2.25 38.90 10.90
C VAL A 902 2.30 37.42 10.54
N LEU A 903 1.58 37.01 9.49
CA LEU A 903 1.56 35.61 9.05
C LEU A 903 2.93 35.13 8.54
N GLY A 904 3.70 36.02 7.89
CA GLY A 904 5.01 35.74 7.34
C GLY A 904 6.09 35.52 8.39
N GLU A 905 5.89 36.05 9.61
CA GLU A 905 6.79 35.92 10.75
C GLU A 905 6.60 34.59 11.54
N ILE A 906 5.54 33.81 11.25
CA ILE A 906 5.27 32.54 11.95
C ILE A 906 6.24 31.44 11.47
N LYS A 907 7.14 31.01 12.34
CA LYS A 907 8.25 30.10 11.99
C LYS A 907 7.83 28.67 11.68
N GLU A 908 6.95 28.08 12.49
CA GLU A 908 6.57 26.65 12.41
C GLU A 908 5.33 26.36 11.56
N LEU A 909 4.78 27.37 10.87
CA LEU A 909 3.52 27.24 10.16
C LEU A 909 3.65 26.32 8.94
N CYS A 910 2.91 25.21 8.97
CA CYS A 910 2.89 24.22 7.89
C CYS A 910 1.59 24.27 7.07
N VAL A 911 0.45 24.58 7.71
CA VAL A 911 -0.87 24.69 7.07
C VAL A 911 -1.46 26.07 7.32
N LEU A 912 -1.69 26.82 6.24
CA LEU A 912 -2.40 28.09 6.28
C LEU A 912 -3.72 27.95 5.53
N ARG A 913 -4.82 28.31 6.21
CA ARG A 913 -6.16 28.35 5.63
C ARG A 913 -6.78 29.71 5.86
N LEU A 914 -7.20 30.36 4.79
CA LEU A 914 -7.77 31.68 4.80
C LEU A 914 -9.16 31.63 4.18
N CYS A 915 -10.18 31.95 4.98
CA CYS A 915 -11.53 32.20 4.52
C CYS A 915 -11.78 33.70 4.58
N VAL A 916 -11.90 34.32 3.41
CA VAL A 916 -11.84 35.77 3.27
C VAL A 916 -13.10 36.30 2.60
N LYS A 917 -13.65 37.36 3.21
CA LYS A 917 -14.78 38.13 2.69
C LYS A 917 -14.40 39.61 2.58
N SER A 918 -14.65 40.23 1.42
CA SER A 918 -14.46 41.67 1.22
C SER A 918 -15.60 42.49 1.85
N LEU A 919 -15.31 43.66 2.41
CA LEU A 919 -16.29 44.59 3.01
C LEU A 919 -17.12 45.38 1.97
N GLN A 920 -16.59 45.59 0.77
CA GLN A 920 -17.20 46.38 -0.30
C GLN A 920 -17.21 45.58 -1.60
N ASP A 921 -18.03 45.98 -2.58
CA ASP A 921 -18.03 45.44 -3.97
C ASP A 921 -16.71 45.68 -4.74
N GLY A 922 -15.72 46.28 -4.07
CA GLY A 922 -14.34 46.43 -4.53
C GLY A 922 -13.51 45.15 -4.45
N ASP A 923 -12.39 45.18 -5.16
CA ASP A 923 -11.48 44.05 -5.33
C ASP A 923 -10.60 43.88 -4.08
N GLY A 924 -11.03 43.04 -3.13
CA GLY A 924 -10.17 42.69 -1.99
C GLY A 924 -8.81 42.17 -2.47
N LYS A 925 -7.70 42.59 -1.86
CA LYS A 925 -6.35 42.16 -2.24
C LYS A 925 -5.67 41.40 -1.11
N LEU A 926 -5.13 40.22 -1.40
CA LEU A 926 -4.21 39.46 -0.54
C LEU A 926 -2.86 39.35 -1.23
N ASP A 927 -1.86 40.03 -0.69
CA ASP A 927 -0.53 40.08 -1.28
C ASP A 927 0.51 39.38 -0.41
N PHE A 928 0.90 38.15 -0.74
CA PHE A 928 1.86 37.35 0.03
C PHE A 928 3.32 37.84 -0.10
N CYS A 929 3.53 39.12 -0.39
CA CYS A 929 4.83 39.76 -0.44
C CYS A 929 5.08 40.56 0.84
N VAL A 930 6.10 40.19 1.61
CA VAL A 930 6.55 40.98 2.77
C VAL A 930 7.78 41.78 2.37
N TRP A 931 7.71 43.11 2.48
CA TRP A 931 8.82 44.02 2.15
C TRP A 931 9.35 44.67 3.42
N VAL A 932 10.67 44.63 3.61
CA VAL A 932 11.36 45.34 4.70
C VAL A 932 12.53 46.10 4.07
N ASN A 933 12.55 47.42 4.27
CA ASN A 933 13.57 48.32 3.71
C ASN A 933 13.75 48.18 2.18
N GLY A 934 12.65 47.99 1.44
CA GLY A 934 12.67 47.81 -0.01
C GLY A 934 13.11 46.42 -0.49
N ILE A 935 13.43 45.50 0.42
CA ILE A 935 13.83 44.13 0.09
C ILE A 935 12.70 43.16 0.44
N GLN A 936 12.32 42.32 -0.52
CA GLN A 936 11.36 41.24 -0.29
C GLN A 936 11.95 40.20 0.67
N GLN A 937 11.23 39.93 1.75
CA GLN A 937 11.66 38.99 2.77
C GLN A 937 11.28 37.55 2.41
N ARG A 938 12.12 36.62 2.86
CA ARG A 938 11.82 35.18 2.81
C ARG A 938 10.83 34.82 3.92
N CYS A 939 9.58 34.65 3.55
CA CYS A 939 8.47 34.37 4.47
C CYS A 939 7.78 33.05 4.14
N TYR A 940 7.04 32.50 5.11
CA TYR A 940 6.25 31.26 4.94
C TYR A 940 7.10 30.02 4.63
N LEU A 941 8.34 29.98 5.12
CA LEU A 941 9.31 28.96 4.75
C LEU A 941 8.83 27.54 5.01
N LYS A 942 8.08 27.25 6.07
CA LYS A 942 7.59 25.90 6.37
C LYS A 942 6.20 25.59 5.80
N VAL A 943 5.53 26.54 5.15
CA VAL A 943 4.16 26.35 4.65
C VAL A 943 4.18 25.34 3.50
N LYS A 944 3.49 24.21 3.71
CA LYS A 944 3.32 23.12 2.74
C LYS A 944 1.93 23.10 2.12
N ILE A 945 0.92 23.56 2.85
CA ILE A 945 -0.47 23.62 2.38
C ILE A 945 -1.01 25.04 2.53
N LEU A 946 -1.57 25.55 1.44
CA LEU A 946 -2.36 26.78 1.41
C LEU A 946 -3.77 26.50 0.91
N GLU A 947 -4.79 26.80 1.72
CA GLU A 947 -6.21 26.77 1.31
C GLU A 947 -6.77 28.19 1.35
N ILE A 948 -7.29 28.68 0.23
CA ILE A 948 -7.96 29.97 0.13
C ILE A 948 -9.42 29.71 -0.22
N ILE A 949 -10.32 30.17 0.64
CA ILE A 949 -11.76 30.09 0.47
C ILE A 949 -12.26 31.51 0.31
N CYS A 950 -12.95 31.78 -0.80
CA CYS A 950 -13.45 33.10 -1.09
C CYS A 950 -14.95 33.10 -1.39
N SER A 951 -15.65 34.07 -0.82
CA SER A 951 -17.08 34.31 -1.04
C SER A 951 -17.39 35.66 -1.70
N SER A 952 -16.38 36.40 -2.18
CA SER A 952 -16.50 37.72 -2.81
C SER A 952 -15.41 37.92 -3.88
N LYS A 953 -15.25 39.11 -4.46
CA LYS A 953 -14.11 39.41 -5.34
C LYS A 953 -12.81 39.42 -4.52
N LEU A 954 -11.77 38.75 -5.01
CA LEU A 954 -10.48 38.64 -4.32
C LEU A 954 -9.31 38.43 -5.31
N ASN A 955 -8.37 39.36 -5.27
CA ASN A 955 -7.10 39.30 -5.98
C ASN A 955 -6.02 38.77 -5.04
N VAL A 956 -5.34 37.69 -5.43
CA VAL A 956 -4.27 37.06 -4.64
C VAL A 956 -2.96 37.13 -5.41
N SER A 957 -1.92 37.74 -4.83
CA SER A 957 -0.58 37.82 -5.42
C SER A 957 0.47 37.11 -4.59
N PHE A 958 1.46 36.52 -5.27
CA PHE A 958 2.56 35.78 -4.64
C PHE A 958 3.94 36.36 -5.00
N GLY A 959 4.76 36.57 -3.97
CA GLY A 959 6.14 37.03 -4.12
C GLY A 959 7.10 35.92 -4.54
N SER A 960 8.21 36.28 -5.19
CA SER A 960 9.27 35.34 -5.59
C SER A 960 9.96 34.66 -4.41
N GLU A 961 10.03 35.31 -3.25
CA GLU A 961 10.66 34.77 -2.04
C GLU A 961 9.65 34.17 -1.03
N ALA A 962 8.36 34.06 -1.39
CA ALA A 962 7.32 33.54 -0.52
C ALA A 962 7.06 32.03 -0.73
N MET A 963 6.75 31.31 0.35
CA MET A 963 6.20 29.94 0.32
C MET A 963 7.03 28.92 -0.50
N GLN A 964 8.36 28.97 -0.37
CA GLN A 964 9.29 28.14 -1.16
C GLN A 964 9.15 26.61 -0.95
N ASN A 965 8.43 26.17 0.08
CA ASN A 965 8.18 24.77 0.38
C ASN A 965 6.71 24.35 0.20
N LEU A 966 5.89 25.15 -0.50
CA LEU A 966 4.51 24.82 -0.78
C LEU A 966 4.42 23.56 -1.65
N GLU A 967 3.61 22.58 -1.22
CA GLU A 967 3.41 21.31 -1.91
C GLU A 967 2.01 21.24 -2.55
N LEU A 968 0.99 21.77 -1.85
CA LEU A 968 -0.41 21.82 -2.30
C LEU A 968 -1.00 23.22 -2.10
N MET A 969 -1.62 23.72 -3.18
CA MET A 969 -2.50 24.88 -3.12
C MET A 969 -3.94 24.47 -3.43
N THR A 970 -4.92 24.97 -2.66
CA THR A 970 -6.34 24.76 -2.90
C THR A 970 -7.08 26.09 -2.91
N ALA A 971 -7.76 26.38 -4.00
CA ALA A 971 -8.66 27.52 -4.15
C ALA A 971 -10.11 26.99 -4.16
N ARG A 972 -10.93 27.47 -3.22
CA ARG A 972 -12.37 27.17 -3.19
C ARG A 972 -13.18 28.43 -3.51
N CYS A 973 -13.90 28.38 -4.62
CA CYS A 973 -14.77 29.45 -5.07
C CYS A 973 -16.22 29.17 -4.65
N CYS A 974 -16.91 30.19 -4.12
CA CYS A 974 -18.34 30.15 -3.88
C CYS A 974 -19.11 30.79 -5.06
N SER A 975 -20.36 30.42 -5.28
CA SER A 975 -21.20 31.00 -6.35
C SER A 975 -21.23 32.53 -6.28
N GLY A 976 -20.86 33.20 -7.38
CA GLY A 976 -20.82 34.68 -7.47
C GLY A 976 -19.52 35.34 -6.98
N SER A 977 -18.50 34.58 -6.61
CA SER A 977 -17.15 35.10 -6.30
C SER A 977 -16.27 35.18 -7.55
N THR A 978 -15.44 36.23 -7.65
CA THR A 978 -14.40 36.35 -8.70
C THR A 978 -13.04 36.30 -8.02
N LEU A 979 -12.35 35.18 -8.16
CA LEU A 979 -11.00 34.99 -7.63
C LEU A 979 -10.01 35.22 -8.77
N LYS A 980 -8.92 35.95 -8.52
CA LYS A 980 -7.84 36.14 -9.49
C LYS A 980 -6.50 35.87 -8.83
N PHE A 981 -5.65 35.08 -9.49
CA PHE A 981 -4.30 34.82 -9.03
C PHE A 981 -3.27 35.55 -9.89
N ILE A 982 -2.30 36.17 -9.23
CA ILE A 982 -1.24 36.93 -9.87
C ILE A 982 0.08 36.30 -9.44
N GLU A 983 0.95 36.01 -10.41
CA GLU A 983 2.29 35.45 -10.19
C GLU A 983 2.31 34.03 -9.57
N LEU A 984 1.40 33.13 -9.97
CA LEU A 984 1.42 31.72 -9.53
C LEU A 984 2.74 31.02 -9.88
N ARG A 985 3.39 31.43 -10.97
CA ARG A 985 4.71 30.94 -11.40
C ARG A 985 5.82 31.13 -10.35
N ASN A 986 5.62 32.02 -9.37
CA ASN A 986 6.58 32.27 -8.29
C ASN A 986 6.46 31.27 -7.14
N LEU A 987 5.36 30.52 -7.04
CA LEU A 987 5.10 29.60 -5.93
C LEU A 987 6.01 28.37 -5.96
N SER A 988 6.91 28.24 -4.98
CA SER A 988 7.58 26.97 -4.67
C SER A 988 8.15 26.26 -5.92
N LYS A 989 9.01 26.97 -6.66
CA LYS A 989 9.62 26.53 -7.93
C LYS A 989 10.19 25.10 -7.90
N LEU A 990 10.51 24.59 -6.71
CA LEU A 990 11.11 23.27 -6.50
C LEU A 990 10.20 22.24 -5.80
N LYS A 991 9.04 22.59 -5.23
CA LYS A 991 8.24 21.63 -4.44
C LYS A 991 6.75 21.61 -4.72
N LEU A 992 6.19 22.57 -5.47
CA LEU A 992 4.76 22.57 -5.79
C LEU A 992 4.41 21.32 -6.61
N LYS A 993 3.50 20.49 -6.08
CA LYS A 993 3.06 19.24 -6.72
C LYS A 993 1.71 19.37 -7.39
N GLU A 994 0.77 20.04 -6.71
CA GLU A 994 -0.63 20.05 -7.09
C GLU A 994 -1.31 21.38 -6.77
N VAL A 995 -2.15 21.85 -7.69
CA VAL A 995 -3.07 22.98 -7.49
C VAL A 995 -4.49 22.50 -7.71
N ARG A 996 -5.39 22.77 -6.75
CA ARG A 996 -6.79 22.37 -6.81
C ARG A 996 -7.71 23.58 -6.91
N LEU A 997 -8.67 23.52 -7.83
CA LEU A 997 -9.77 24.47 -7.94
C LEU A 997 -11.08 23.75 -7.66
N ILE A 998 -11.78 24.15 -6.60
CA ILE A 998 -12.99 23.49 -6.09
C ILE A 998 -14.17 24.47 -6.13
N GLY A 999 -15.31 24.03 -6.67
CA GLY A 999 -16.56 24.80 -6.69
C GLY A 999 -16.80 25.56 -8.00
N PRO A 1000 -17.89 26.34 -8.09
CA PRO A 1000 -18.22 27.10 -9.29
C PRO A 1000 -17.16 28.18 -9.55
N HIS A 1001 -16.58 28.17 -10.75
CA HIS A 1001 -15.52 29.08 -11.17
C HIS A 1001 -15.73 29.54 -12.60
N ASP A 1002 -15.22 30.72 -12.93
CA ASP A 1002 -15.19 31.23 -14.30
C ASP A 1002 -14.16 30.45 -15.12
N LYS A 1003 -14.48 30.18 -16.39
CA LYS A 1003 -13.55 29.62 -17.37
C LYS A 1003 -12.30 30.50 -17.52
N ALA A 1004 -12.45 31.82 -17.45
CA ALA A 1004 -11.32 32.76 -17.51
C ALA A 1004 -10.31 32.54 -16.38
N LEU A 1005 -10.76 32.22 -15.16
CA LEU A 1005 -9.89 31.90 -14.04
C LEU A 1005 -9.13 30.59 -14.27
N LYS A 1006 -9.83 29.56 -14.73
CA LYS A 1006 -9.20 28.25 -15.01
C LYS A 1006 -8.13 28.39 -16.10
N ASP A 1007 -8.44 29.08 -17.18
CA ASP A 1007 -7.54 29.25 -18.32
C ASP A 1007 -6.31 30.10 -17.93
N ASP A 1008 -6.50 31.15 -17.11
CA ASP A 1008 -5.40 31.95 -16.57
C ASP A 1008 -4.49 31.16 -15.62
N MET A 1009 -5.07 30.35 -14.72
CA MET A 1009 -4.30 29.47 -13.84
C MET A 1009 -3.52 28.42 -14.64
N ASP A 1010 -4.16 27.76 -15.61
CA ASP A 1010 -3.53 26.74 -16.46
C ASP A 1010 -2.35 27.34 -17.24
N LYS A 1011 -2.50 28.56 -17.78
CA LYS A 1011 -1.42 29.29 -18.44
C LYS A 1011 -0.25 29.55 -17.49
N GLN A 1012 -0.50 30.11 -16.30
CA GLN A 1012 0.55 30.42 -15.34
C GLN A 1012 1.26 29.16 -14.81
N LEU A 1013 0.55 28.04 -14.68
CA LEU A 1013 1.11 26.77 -14.21
C LEU A 1013 1.90 26.04 -15.30
N LYS A 1014 1.58 26.21 -16.59
CA LYS A 1014 2.41 25.73 -17.70
C LYS A 1014 3.74 26.50 -17.80
N GLU A 1015 3.74 27.78 -17.46
CA GLU A 1015 4.96 28.60 -17.37
C GLU A 1015 5.80 28.29 -16.11
N HIS A 1016 5.28 27.46 -15.19
CA HIS A 1016 5.97 27.12 -13.95
C HIS A 1016 7.05 26.03 -14.18
N PRO A 1017 8.26 26.13 -13.58
CA PRO A 1017 9.39 25.20 -13.83
C PRO A 1017 9.13 23.70 -13.60
N ARG A 1018 8.03 23.33 -12.95
CA ARG A 1018 7.63 21.95 -12.64
C ARG A 1018 6.32 21.52 -13.28
N GLU A 1019 5.64 22.40 -14.02
CA GLU A 1019 4.34 22.12 -14.64
C GLU A 1019 3.35 21.38 -13.69
N PRO A 1020 3.07 21.93 -12.49
CA PRO A 1020 2.23 21.25 -11.50
C PRO A 1020 0.82 21.00 -12.04
N SER A 1021 0.25 19.84 -11.71
CA SER A 1021 -1.08 19.47 -12.23
C SER A 1021 -2.18 20.34 -11.61
N LEU A 1022 -3.01 20.96 -12.47
CA LEU A 1022 -4.25 21.62 -12.07
C LEU A 1022 -5.39 20.60 -12.03
N LYS A 1023 -5.92 20.30 -10.85
CA LYS A 1023 -7.14 19.48 -10.70
C LYS A 1023 -8.34 20.36 -10.44
N VAL A 1024 -9.37 20.18 -11.26
CA VAL A 1024 -10.66 20.85 -11.11
C VAL A 1024 -11.63 19.84 -10.55
N GLU A 1025 -12.16 20.11 -9.35
CA GLU A 1025 -13.17 19.29 -8.70
C GLU A 1025 -14.50 20.05 -8.68
N GLU A 1026 -15.53 19.49 -9.31
CA GLU A 1026 -16.90 19.93 -9.07
C GLU A 1026 -17.29 19.56 -7.62
N PRO A 1027 -18.09 20.39 -6.94
CA PRO A 1027 -18.42 20.14 -5.54
C PRO A 1027 -19.03 18.74 -5.38
N CYS A 1028 -18.36 17.86 -4.62
CA CYS A 1028 -18.88 16.52 -4.34
C CYS A 1028 -20.28 16.63 -3.73
N SER A 1029 -21.26 16.06 -4.43
CA SER A 1029 -22.57 15.74 -3.88
C SER A 1029 -22.44 14.53 -2.95
N SER A 1030 -22.00 14.75 -1.71
CA SER A 1030 -21.98 13.68 -0.69
C SER A 1030 -22.39 14.22 0.68
#